data_AF-A0A1F5S7F5-F1
#
_entry.id   AF-A0A1F5S7F5-F1
#
_cell.length_a   1.000
_cell.length_b   1.000
_cell.length_c   1.000
_cell.angle_alpha   90.00
_cell.angle_beta   90.00
_cell.angle_gamma   90.00
#
_symmetry.space_group_name_H-M   'P 1'
#
loop_
_entity.id
_entity.type
_entity.pdbx_description
1 polymer ?
#
loop_
_entity_poly.entity_id
_entity_poly.type
_entity_poly.pdbx_seq_one_letter_code
_entity_poly.pdbx_strand_id
1 'polypeptide(L)'
;MMLCVSAVRAQEESSNGTSPLEETQARETSIETAPEEANMLIAPAPETEESAYSNESEPVQNEPVAESSSADTSADAEDASETAANAIPETSEEVGEAAEEMESDKEAQAIAEEDVDVTAEDLGISEPTILPDSGLYAFKNMWRGVKTAFTFNPVKKAELKLEIANEKLIEAKKIAEKTGSEEFIEKAIENYKEAVETVKEKVENIKEKAQENPRVDKFLDKLADHQIKQTKLLDKLEEKLPEKVFAKVKEAKERVIENLGNAITKLEDRKEKIAERIETAIENQKGSEFKTFKNIEILKELEEKIPEEAKFAIREARERKIEHFKEKMEEIKDDPEKVEKFKKYMGAIPGNQARHLEILNEIKGDDMADAGIIDMIEDAKEKPMLKLRHKLETLPDEEAREKFLGHLQDGEMKNLEVMKEIENSLPPETQEKIKTLKEKAFKVFEDKMKDIIQDPEKRKEFFENMPPPPIEQLQVMDEMREFATPENLEMLQEIKEKAMDKFKEKMELMKDDPEKQGAFMQKMMGAGYGKEPIMEVNMERLRALKDMENNMPEEFKKHLEPIKAAAMEEFKNKIEQFDENPEKKEMFMEGMRNDARHFEIMEELEENMDPEKRRMIDEMREKAFMDINGQFEKLNGHNPEEKEAFLHRIAGDDPQQIRVLERVREKLNGQLPGNAQADDVIGEVMEKQIERMEDKAKFMEDPDRLEEFKKNMNSWGIKQKLQKTEYFDSENFIKGMDARIENAKENHEIKMENMKVMEQKRMEEKNRMRNEMPQMDQKMHEANERIRNSGGQPEPARQPGKNIFDKQRENFDFKKPEEEIGLPKKDKSEYNMAPPVSESQTIQPKPVIDTPEAARQILPEPMKNMPQPEARMTEPKKIEPQIQRGVPMRNEPPKPEPQIQHEPMRNEPPKPIGDMPKPSPDGTMPQ
;
A
#
# COMPACT_ATOMS: atom_id res chain seq x y z
N MET A 1 -32.47 20.33 -9.11
CA MET A 1 -32.01 21.71 -8.79
C MET A 1 -31.14 21.57 -7.56
N MET A 2 -29.82 21.78 -7.65
CA MET A 2 -29.13 23.09 -7.79
C MET A 2 -29.34 23.98 -6.56
N LEU A 3 -28.34 24.67 -6.01
CA LEU A 3 -26.86 24.55 -6.07
C LEU A 3 -26.30 25.58 -5.03
N CYS A 4 -25.00 25.88 -5.08
CA CYS A 4 -24.28 26.95 -4.35
C CYS A 4 -23.94 26.64 -2.88
N VAL A 5 -22.66 26.56 -2.47
CA VAL A 5 -21.54 27.54 -2.54
C VAL A 5 -21.59 28.56 -1.40
N SER A 6 -20.52 28.58 -0.59
CA SER A 6 -19.92 29.79 0.00
C SER A 6 -18.50 29.47 0.47
N ALA A 7 -17.58 30.41 0.28
CA ALA A 7 -16.19 30.34 0.75
C ALA A 7 -15.78 31.71 1.34
N VAL A 8 -14.71 31.71 2.14
CA VAL A 8 -13.95 32.89 2.62
C VAL A 8 -14.73 34.03 3.30
N ARG A 9 -14.43 34.26 4.58
CA ARG A 9 -14.39 35.63 5.15
C ARG A 9 -13.45 35.69 6.36
N ALA A 10 -12.78 36.83 6.54
CA ALA A 10 -11.88 37.11 7.66
C ALA A 10 -11.99 38.59 8.12
N GLN A 11 -11.48 38.85 9.34
CA GLN A 11 -11.19 40.15 9.99
C GLN A 11 -12.33 41.15 10.32
N GLU A 12 -12.50 41.43 11.63
CA GLU A 12 -13.05 42.62 12.34
C GLU A 12 -13.05 42.27 13.85
N GLU A 13 -12.58 43.03 14.86
CA GLU A 13 -11.76 44.26 14.99
C GLU A 13 -10.77 44.11 16.17
N SER A 14 -9.64 44.85 16.22
CA SER A 14 -9.05 45.38 17.47
C SER A 14 -7.98 46.46 17.18
N SER A 15 -7.85 47.48 18.03
CA SER A 15 -6.99 48.66 17.77
C SER A 15 -6.14 49.10 18.97
N ASN A 16 -4.93 49.61 18.68
CA ASN A 16 -4.22 50.78 19.24
C ASN A 16 -2.68 50.63 19.14
N GLY A 17 -1.92 51.72 18.99
CA GLY A 17 -0.48 51.70 19.36
C GLY A 17 0.59 52.46 18.56
N THR A 18 0.34 53.69 18.06
CA THR A 18 1.37 54.73 17.79
C THR A 18 2.61 54.47 16.88
N SER A 19 2.66 55.27 15.80
CA SER A 19 3.76 55.83 14.99
C SER A 19 5.09 56.17 15.74
N PRO A 20 6.25 56.54 15.10
CA PRO A 20 6.31 57.33 13.84
C PRO A 20 7.55 57.25 12.88
N LEU A 21 7.47 58.06 11.81
CA LEU A 21 8.53 58.50 10.85
C LEU A 21 8.98 57.44 9.80
N GLU A 22 9.34 57.78 8.55
CA GLU A 22 9.39 59.10 7.88
C GLU A 22 9.09 59.05 6.36
N GLU A 23 9.10 60.23 5.75
CA GLU A 23 9.06 60.65 4.33
C GLU A 23 9.86 59.78 3.31
N THR A 24 9.65 59.81 1.98
CA THR A 24 8.69 60.52 1.08
C THR A 24 8.69 59.85 -0.30
N GLN A 25 7.60 59.98 -1.08
CA GLN A 25 7.68 60.46 -2.47
C GLN A 25 6.32 60.88 -3.02
N ALA A 26 6.29 61.92 -3.84
CA ALA A 26 5.09 62.45 -4.46
C ALA A 26 5.24 62.59 -5.98
N ARG A 27 4.19 62.25 -6.73
CA ARG A 27 3.91 62.90 -8.01
C ARG A 27 2.44 62.79 -8.38
N GLU A 28 1.79 63.95 -8.42
CA GLU A 28 0.46 64.12 -9.00
C GLU A 28 0.56 64.16 -10.52
N THR A 29 -0.43 63.60 -11.21
CA THR A 29 -1.15 64.33 -12.26
C THR A 29 -2.57 63.76 -12.36
N SER A 30 -3.57 64.65 -12.40
CA SER A 30 -5.00 64.34 -12.28
C SER A 30 -5.70 64.35 -13.65
N ILE A 31 -7.05 64.45 -13.64
CA ILE A 31 -7.93 64.95 -14.73
C ILE A 31 -8.20 63.91 -15.87
N GLU A 32 -9.45 63.61 -16.28
CA GLU A 32 -10.81 64.09 -15.89
C GLU A 32 -11.94 63.10 -16.27
N THR A 33 -13.16 63.31 -15.74
CA THR A 33 -14.53 62.95 -16.25
C THR A 33 -14.78 61.59 -16.98
N ALA A 34 -15.66 60.65 -16.59
CA ALA A 34 -17.03 60.68 -16.03
C ALA A 34 -18.10 61.32 -16.96
N PRO A 35 -19.42 60.98 -16.90
CA PRO A 35 -20.15 59.86 -16.25
C PRO A 35 -21.25 59.23 -17.18
N GLU A 36 -22.32 58.63 -16.60
CA GLU A 36 -23.68 58.42 -17.17
C GLU A 36 -23.89 57.31 -18.26
N GLU A 37 -25.03 56.58 -18.34
CA GLU A 37 -26.10 56.34 -17.35
C GLU A 37 -26.84 54.98 -17.52
N ALA A 38 -27.27 54.44 -16.37
CA ALA A 38 -28.46 53.63 -16.05
C ALA A 38 -29.27 52.75 -17.05
N ASN A 39 -29.58 51.53 -16.54
CA ASN A 39 -30.93 50.96 -16.31
C ASN A 39 -31.54 49.82 -17.17
N MET A 40 -31.97 48.79 -16.42
CA MET A 40 -33.22 47.98 -16.50
C MET A 40 -33.44 46.89 -17.57
N LEU A 41 -33.47 45.65 -17.04
CA LEU A 41 -34.57 44.68 -17.10
C LEU A 41 -35.20 44.29 -18.46
N ILE A 42 -35.11 42.99 -18.81
CA ILE A 42 -36.23 42.02 -18.87
C ILE A 42 -35.70 40.64 -19.32
N ALA A 43 -36.30 39.55 -18.83
CA ALA A 43 -36.15 38.20 -19.39
C ALA A 43 -37.48 37.74 -20.01
N PRO A 44 -37.46 36.86 -21.03
CA PRO A 44 -37.76 35.46 -20.74
C PRO A 44 -36.88 34.47 -21.54
N ALA A 45 -37.24 33.18 -21.48
CA ALA A 45 -36.51 32.06 -22.09
C ALA A 45 -37.23 31.51 -23.36
N PRO A 46 -37.23 30.19 -23.71
CA PRO A 46 -36.50 29.75 -24.89
C PRO A 46 -37.36 29.04 -25.95
N GLU A 47 -36.89 28.97 -27.20
CA GLU A 47 -37.48 28.12 -28.25
C GLU A 47 -36.42 27.32 -29.03
N THR A 48 -36.89 26.22 -29.62
CA THR A 48 -36.17 25.24 -30.44
C THR A 48 -36.26 25.57 -31.93
N GLU A 49 -35.34 25.08 -32.76
CA GLU A 49 -35.71 24.77 -34.15
C GLU A 49 -34.87 23.64 -34.78
N GLU A 50 -35.49 22.93 -35.73
CA GLU A 50 -34.88 21.91 -36.57
C GLU A 50 -34.35 22.53 -37.87
N SER A 51 -33.45 21.84 -38.58
CA SER A 51 -33.57 21.76 -40.05
C SER A 51 -32.67 20.67 -40.63
N ALA A 52 -33.14 20.06 -41.72
CA ALA A 52 -32.38 19.14 -42.56
C ALA A 52 -32.25 19.73 -43.97
N TYR A 53 -31.23 19.30 -44.73
CA TYR A 53 -31.22 19.43 -46.19
C TYR A 53 -30.54 18.23 -46.86
N SER A 54 -30.95 17.96 -48.09
CA SER A 54 -30.68 16.74 -48.86
C SER A 54 -30.22 17.07 -50.29
N ASN A 55 -30.04 16.02 -51.11
CA ASN A 55 -29.87 15.99 -52.58
C ASN A 55 -28.41 16.20 -53.07
N GLU A 56 -27.77 15.22 -53.73
CA GLU A 56 -27.89 14.73 -55.15
C GLU A 56 -27.06 15.58 -56.15
N SER A 57 -26.57 15.10 -57.31
CA SER A 57 -26.16 13.77 -57.80
C SER A 57 -25.56 13.88 -59.23
N GLU A 58 -24.34 13.37 -59.47
CA GLU A 58 -23.83 12.87 -60.79
C GLU A 58 -23.75 13.89 -61.99
N PRO A 59 -23.31 13.53 -63.24
CA PRO A 59 -22.56 12.36 -63.76
C PRO A 59 -21.43 12.61 -64.84
N VAL A 60 -20.71 11.53 -65.22
CA VAL A 60 -20.22 11.12 -66.58
C VAL A 60 -18.95 11.71 -67.27
N GLN A 61 -17.90 10.86 -67.33
CA GLN A 61 -17.01 10.40 -68.44
C GLN A 61 -16.49 11.34 -69.58
N ASN A 62 -15.18 11.26 -69.90
CA ASN A 62 -14.64 10.44 -71.03
C ASN A 62 -13.09 10.40 -71.20
N GLU A 63 -12.62 9.37 -71.94
CA GLU A 63 -11.25 8.98 -72.35
C GLU A 63 -10.74 9.69 -73.67
N PRO A 64 -9.66 9.33 -74.45
CA PRO A 64 -8.72 8.15 -74.42
C PRO A 64 -7.20 8.36 -74.81
N VAL A 65 -6.47 7.22 -74.93
CA VAL A 65 -5.33 6.88 -75.85
C VAL A 65 -3.85 6.82 -75.32
N ALA A 66 -3.40 5.58 -75.01
CA ALA A 66 -2.17 4.85 -75.44
C ALA A 66 -0.72 5.45 -75.30
N GLU A 67 0.41 4.71 -75.40
CA GLU A 67 0.69 3.32 -75.81
C GLU A 67 2.04 2.75 -75.23
N SER A 68 2.26 1.44 -75.34
CA SER A 68 3.48 0.61 -75.05
C SER A 68 3.81 0.32 -73.56
N SER A 69 4.01 -0.93 -73.07
CA SER A 69 4.89 -2.08 -73.43
C SER A 69 6.31 -1.99 -72.81
N SER A 70 6.90 -3.03 -72.18
CA SER A 70 6.46 -4.42 -71.92
C SER A 70 7.45 -5.16 -70.99
N ALA A 71 7.04 -6.33 -70.47
CA ALA A 71 7.84 -7.34 -69.75
C ALA A 71 8.31 -6.97 -68.32
N ASP A 72 8.55 -7.89 -67.39
CA ASP A 72 8.10 -9.27 -67.08
C ASP A 72 8.98 -9.71 -65.90
N THR A 73 8.41 -10.01 -64.72
CA THR A 73 8.82 -11.08 -63.77
C THR A 73 7.99 -10.97 -62.49
N SER A 74 7.40 -12.08 -62.07
CA SER A 74 6.66 -12.23 -60.81
C SER A 74 7.51 -12.87 -59.72
N ALA A 75 7.47 -12.35 -58.49
CA ALA A 75 7.84 -13.07 -57.27
C ALA A 75 7.17 -12.43 -56.02
N ASP A 76 6.45 -13.28 -55.28
CA ASP A 76 6.35 -13.37 -53.82
C ASP A 76 6.11 -12.11 -52.96
N ALA A 77 4.88 -11.97 -52.42
CA ALA A 77 4.52 -11.01 -51.37
C ALA A 77 3.27 -11.42 -50.54
N GLU A 78 3.08 -12.71 -50.23
CA GLU A 78 2.07 -13.19 -49.26
C GLU A 78 2.59 -14.37 -48.41
N ASP A 79 3.23 -14.08 -47.27
CA ASP A 79 3.10 -14.86 -46.01
C ASP A 79 3.65 -14.03 -44.84
N ALA A 80 2.83 -13.86 -43.80
CA ALA A 80 3.18 -13.29 -42.49
C ALA A 80 2.05 -13.53 -41.47
N SER A 81 1.41 -14.72 -41.46
CA SER A 81 0.21 -14.93 -40.63
C SER A 81 -0.01 -16.33 -40.04
N GLU A 82 0.99 -17.23 -40.01
CA GLU A 82 0.79 -18.58 -39.44
C GLU A 82 1.99 -19.15 -38.64
N THR A 83 2.62 -18.33 -37.77
CA THR A 83 3.71 -18.78 -36.88
C THR A 83 3.46 -18.51 -35.39
N ALA A 84 2.31 -18.94 -34.87
CA ALA A 84 1.99 -18.92 -33.43
C ALA A 84 1.17 -20.14 -32.95
N ALA A 85 1.07 -21.20 -33.77
CA ALA A 85 0.09 -22.27 -33.56
C ALA A 85 0.57 -23.69 -33.91
N ASN A 86 1.85 -24.02 -33.64
CA ASN A 86 2.32 -25.42 -33.45
C ASN A 86 3.76 -25.46 -32.89
N ALA A 87 3.91 -25.23 -31.58
CA ALA A 87 5.02 -25.80 -30.84
C ALA A 87 4.54 -27.17 -30.33
N ILE A 88 4.93 -28.25 -31.00
CA ILE A 88 4.71 -29.61 -30.50
C ILE A 88 5.92 -29.95 -29.62
N PRO A 89 5.75 -30.19 -28.31
CA PRO A 89 6.86 -30.65 -27.46
C PRO A 89 7.39 -31.98 -28.01
N GLU A 90 8.66 -32.01 -28.39
CA GLU A 90 9.27 -33.16 -29.08
C GLU A 90 9.74 -34.26 -28.13
N THR A 91 9.67 -34.03 -26.81
CA THR A 91 10.05 -35.03 -25.78
C THR A 91 8.86 -35.47 -24.91
N SER A 92 8.97 -36.68 -24.35
CA SER A 92 7.96 -37.22 -23.42
C SER A 92 8.09 -36.71 -21.98
N GLU A 93 9.12 -35.92 -21.68
CA GLU A 93 9.32 -35.29 -20.36
C GLU A 93 8.62 -33.92 -20.31
N GLU A 94 8.79 -33.06 -21.33
CA GLU A 94 8.07 -31.78 -21.46
C GLU A 94 6.53 -31.94 -21.41
N VAL A 95 6.00 -33.01 -22.02
CA VAL A 95 4.56 -33.35 -21.99
C VAL A 95 4.09 -33.77 -20.60
N GLY A 96 4.98 -34.31 -19.77
CA GLY A 96 4.71 -34.64 -18.37
C GLY A 96 4.68 -33.40 -17.50
N GLU A 97 5.74 -32.60 -17.55
CA GLU A 97 5.90 -31.39 -16.72
C GLU A 97 4.77 -30.37 -17.00
N ALA A 98 4.45 -30.10 -18.27
CA ALA A 98 3.35 -29.20 -18.63
C ALA A 98 1.96 -29.72 -18.23
N ALA A 99 1.78 -31.04 -18.11
CA ALA A 99 0.53 -31.63 -17.63
C ALA A 99 0.41 -31.54 -16.09
N GLU A 100 1.51 -31.76 -15.37
CA GLU A 100 1.60 -31.68 -13.91
C GLU A 100 1.44 -30.21 -13.43
N GLU A 101 2.07 -29.26 -14.11
CA GLU A 101 1.84 -27.83 -13.89
C GLU A 101 0.36 -27.46 -14.12
N MET A 102 -0.26 -27.95 -15.20
CA MET A 102 -1.67 -27.73 -15.48
C MET A 102 -2.63 -28.39 -14.49
N GLU A 103 -2.26 -29.44 -13.74
CA GLU A 103 -3.11 -29.95 -12.65
C GLU A 103 -2.90 -29.14 -11.36
N SER A 104 -1.65 -28.80 -11.03
CA SER A 104 -1.29 -27.95 -9.89
C SER A 104 -1.95 -26.56 -9.96
N ASP A 105 -1.98 -25.91 -11.12
CA ASP A 105 -2.66 -24.62 -11.30
C ASP A 105 -4.20 -24.71 -11.19
N LYS A 106 -4.79 -25.89 -11.46
CA LYS A 106 -6.24 -26.12 -11.20
C LYS A 106 -6.51 -26.31 -9.70
N GLU A 107 -5.60 -26.93 -8.95
CA GLU A 107 -5.73 -26.99 -7.48
C GLU A 107 -5.67 -25.58 -6.90
N ALA A 108 -4.68 -24.77 -7.31
CA ALA A 108 -4.56 -23.37 -6.90
C ALA A 108 -5.80 -22.53 -7.22
N GLN A 109 -6.41 -22.72 -8.40
CA GLN A 109 -7.69 -22.10 -8.75
C GLN A 109 -8.84 -22.57 -7.84
N ALA A 110 -8.91 -23.86 -7.48
CA ALA A 110 -9.94 -24.37 -6.57
C ALA A 110 -9.79 -23.81 -5.14
N ILE A 111 -8.55 -23.69 -4.65
CA ILE A 111 -8.21 -23.11 -3.34
C ILE A 111 -8.58 -21.62 -3.31
N ALA A 112 -8.19 -20.87 -4.34
CA ALA A 112 -8.58 -19.48 -4.51
C ALA A 112 -10.10 -19.30 -4.63
N GLU A 113 -10.79 -20.18 -5.36
CA GLU A 113 -12.26 -20.14 -5.43
C GLU A 113 -12.93 -20.48 -4.09
N GLU A 114 -12.35 -21.29 -3.20
CA GLU A 114 -12.92 -21.53 -1.85
C GLU A 114 -12.97 -20.24 -1.01
N ASP A 115 -11.98 -19.35 -1.18
CA ASP A 115 -11.90 -18.10 -0.43
C ASP A 115 -12.88 -17.02 -0.88
N VAL A 116 -13.42 -17.12 -2.10
CA VAL A 116 -14.33 -16.12 -2.70
C VAL A 116 -15.68 -16.67 -3.21
N ASP A 117 -15.90 -17.98 -3.28
CA ASP A 117 -17.20 -18.50 -3.73
C ASP A 117 -18.28 -18.35 -2.67
N VAL A 118 -19.26 -17.52 -3.00
CA VAL A 118 -20.44 -17.28 -2.18
C VAL A 118 -21.66 -17.81 -2.92
N THR A 119 -22.43 -18.63 -2.22
CA THR A 119 -23.71 -19.20 -2.68
C THR A 119 -24.90 -18.32 -2.23
N ALA A 120 -26.08 -18.57 -2.79
CA ALA A 120 -27.32 -17.97 -2.29
C ALA A 120 -27.59 -18.37 -0.83
N GLU A 121 -27.32 -19.63 -0.49
CA GLU A 121 -27.48 -20.21 0.84
C GLU A 121 -26.56 -19.56 1.87
N ASP A 122 -25.31 -19.24 1.50
CA ASP A 122 -24.36 -18.50 2.36
C ASP A 122 -24.79 -17.04 2.61
N LEU A 123 -25.57 -16.47 1.69
CA LEU A 123 -26.25 -15.17 1.85
C LEU A 123 -27.69 -15.32 2.39
N GLY A 124 -28.05 -16.48 2.93
CA GLY A 124 -29.33 -16.73 3.62
C GLY A 124 -30.57 -16.53 2.75
N ILE A 125 -30.45 -16.68 1.43
CA ILE A 125 -31.53 -16.51 0.43
C ILE A 125 -31.72 -17.77 -0.41
N SER A 126 -32.86 -17.86 -1.08
CA SER A 126 -33.12 -18.93 -2.05
C SER A 126 -32.54 -18.60 -3.41
N GLU A 127 -31.87 -19.58 -4.00
CA GLU A 127 -31.27 -19.55 -5.33
C GLU A 127 -32.20 -18.98 -6.44
N PRO A 128 -31.92 -17.78 -7.01
CA PRO A 128 -32.90 -17.07 -7.85
C PRO A 128 -33.09 -17.72 -9.23
N THR A 129 -34.37 -17.92 -9.59
CA THR A 129 -34.81 -18.58 -10.82
C THR A 129 -35.28 -17.63 -11.93
N ILE A 130 -35.81 -16.45 -11.56
CA ILE A 130 -36.19 -15.38 -12.49
C ILE A 130 -35.09 -14.32 -12.46
N LEU A 131 -34.43 -14.10 -13.60
CA LEU A 131 -33.34 -13.15 -13.81
C LEU A 131 -33.82 -11.86 -14.51
N PRO A 132 -33.05 -10.75 -14.45
CA PRO A 132 -33.32 -9.46 -15.11
C PRO A 132 -33.59 -9.47 -16.63
N ASP A 133 -33.16 -10.51 -17.35
CA ASP A 133 -33.39 -10.73 -18.79
C ASP A 133 -34.82 -11.22 -19.10
N SER A 134 -35.51 -11.78 -18.11
CA SER A 134 -36.84 -12.37 -18.27
C SER A 134 -37.96 -11.34 -18.19
N GLY A 135 -38.92 -11.41 -19.11
CA GLY A 135 -40.15 -10.59 -19.06
C GLY A 135 -40.98 -10.76 -17.78
N LEU A 136 -40.77 -11.83 -17.01
CA LEU A 136 -41.40 -12.04 -15.70
C LEU A 136 -40.74 -11.25 -14.55
N TYR A 137 -39.56 -10.64 -14.78
CA TYR A 137 -38.82 -9.89 -13.76
C TYR A 137 -39.57 -8.64 -13.26
N ALA A 138 -40.38 -8.01 -14.11
CA ALA A 138 -41.26 -6.92 -13.72
C ALA A 138 -42.25 -7.33 -12.60
N PHE A 139 -42.80 -8.54 -12.68
CA PHE A 139 -43.67 -9.09 -11.64
C PHE A 139 -42.89 -9.39 -10.34
N LYS A 140 -41.65 -9.89 -10.46
CA LYS A 140 -40.74 -10.10 -9.32
C LYS A 140 -40.50 -8.81 -8.54
N ASN A 141 -40.21 -7.71 -9.25
CA ASN A 141 -39.98 -6.40 -8.63
C ASN A 141 -41.25 -5.80 -8.02
N MET A 142 -42.41 -5.96 -8.67
CA MET A 142 -43.70 -5.57 -8.07
C MET A 142 -43.95 -6.32 -6.74
N TRP A 143 -43.69 -7.63 -6.70
CA TRP A 143 -43.86 -8.45 -5.49
C TRP A 143 -42.86 -8.08 -4.38
N ARG A 144 -41.59 -7.82 -4.72
CA ARG A 144 -40.59 -7.25 -3.80
C ARG A 144 -41.11 -5.94 -3.18
N GLY A 145 -41.65 -5.04 -3.99
CA GLY A 145 -42.27 -3.78 -3.55
C GLY A 145 -43.43 -4.00 -2.56
N VAL A 146 -44.32 -4.95 -2.84
CA VAL A 146 -45.44 -5.33 -1.95
C VAL A 146 -44.91 -5.89 -0.61
N LYS A 147 -43.97 -6.85 -0.62
CA LYS A 147 -43.35 -7.40 0.60
C LYS A 147 -42.68 -6.28 1.43
N THR A 148 -42.03 -5.32 0.78
CA THR A 148 -41.44 -4.14 1.45
C THR A 148 -42.50 -3.21 2.04
N ALA A 149 -43.60 -2.93 1.32
CA ALA A 149 -44.65 -2.02 1.77
C ALA A 149 -45.31 -2.48 3.09
N PHE A 150 -45.66 -3.77 3.19
CA PHE A 150 -46.28 -4.36 4.38
C PHE A 150 -45.29 -4.66 5.54
N THR A 151 -44.00 -4.38 5.38
CA THR A 151 -43.00 -4.54 6.45
C THR A 151 -42.84 -3.23 7.24
N PHE A 152 -43.47 -3.15 8.42
CA PHE A 152 -43.59 -1.90 9.20
C PHE A 152 -42.48 -1.64 10.24
N ASN A 153 -41.80 -2.68 10.75
CA ASN A 153 -40.70 -2.50 11.70
C ASN A 153 -39.41 -2.10 10.96
N PRO A 154 -38.66 -1.05 11.40
CA PRO A 154 -37.53 -0.52 10.63
C PRO A 154 -36.40 -1.54 10.46
N VAL A 155 -35.99 -2.23 11.53
CA VAL A 155 -34.95 -3.27 11.49
C VAL A 155 -35.32 -4.37 10.50
N LYS A 156 -36.54 -4.92 10.58
CA LYS A 156 -37.04 -5.91 9.61
C LYS A 156 -37.13 -5.39 8.17
N LYS A 157 -37.29 -4.08 7.97
CA LYS A 157 -37.32 -3.45 6.65
C LYS A 157 -35.90 -3.33 6.08
N ALA A 158 -34.90 -3.11 6.92
CA ALA A 158 -33.48 -3.16 6.55
C ALA A 158 -33.01 -4.61 6.28
N GLU A 159 -33.35 -5.57 7.15
CA GLU A 159 -33.13 -7.03 6.92
C GLU A 159 -33.67 -7.47 5.55
N LEU A 160 -34.91 -7.08 5.23
CA LEU A 160 -35.55 -7.38 3.94
C LEU A 160 -34.89 -6.69 2.75
N LYS A 161 -34.34 -5.48 2.93
CA LYS A 161 -33.59 -4.80 1.87
C LYS A 161 -32.24 -5.46 1.61
N LEU A 162 -31.55 -5.91 2.66
CA LEU A 162 -30.33 -6.71 2.55
C LEU A 162 -30.60 -8.04 1.82
N GLU A 163 -31.70 -8.74 2.13
CA GLU A 163 -32.13 -9.94 1.37
C GLU A 163 -32.33 -9.65 -0.13
N ILE A 164 -32.93 -8.51 -0.49
CA ILE A 164 -33.14 -8.11 -1.89
C ILE A 164 -31.81 -7.73 -2.57
N ALA A 165 -30.87 -7.11 -1.84
CA ALA A 165 -29.53 -6.84 -2.34
C ALA A 165 -28.76 -8.15 -2.63
N ASN A 166 -28.75 -9.09 -1.69
CA ASN A 166 -28.18 -10.44 -1.88
C ASN A 166 -28.76 -11.10 -3.14
N GLU A 167 -30.09 -11.06 -3.31
CA GLU A 167 -30.76 -11.72 -4.43
C GLU A 167 -30.38 -11.08 -5.78
N LYS A 168 -30.22 -9.75 -5.82
CA LYS A 168 -29.73 -9.04 -7.02
C LYS A 168 -28.25 -9.32 -7.32
N LEU A 169 -27.39 -9.55 -6.32
CA LEU A 169 -25.99 -9.92 -6.58
C LEU A 169 -25.86 -11.35 -7.15
N ILE A 170 -26.65 -12.31 -6.66
CA ILE A 170 -26.69 -13.66 -7.25
C ILE A 170 -27.37 -13.64 -8.63
N GLU A 171 -28.31 -12.73 -8.90
CA GLU A 171 -28.80 -12.46 -10.26
C GLU A 171 -27.68 -11.96 -11.19
N ALA A 172 -26.82 -11.05 -10.71
CA ALA A 172 -25.66 -10.57 -11.48
C ALA A 172 -24.63 -11.69 -11.74
N LYS A 173 -24.30 -12.51 -10.72
CA LYS A 173 -23.43 -13.70 -10.85
C LYS A 173 -23.91 -14.59 -12.01
N LYS A 174 -25.21 -14.90 -12.03
CA LYS A 174 -25.83 -15.76 -13.05
C LYS A 174 -25.94 -15.15 -14.43
N ILE A 175 -25.97 -13.82 -14.57
CA ILE A 175 -25.96 -13.18 -15.89
C ILE A 175 -24.53 -13.20 -16.45
N ALA A 176 -23.51 -12.97 -15.63
CA ALA A 176 -22.12 -13.14 -16.02
C ALA A 176 -21.83 -14.58 -16.49
N GLU A 177 -22.23 -15.58 -15.69
CA GLU A 177 -22.04 -17.01 -15.96
C GLU A 177 -22.80 -17.54 -17.20
N LYS A 178 -23.87 -16.86 -17.65
CA LYS A 178 -24.74 -17.36 -18.73
C LYS A 178 -24.63 -16.61 -20.05
N THR A 179 -24.53 -15.28 -19.99
CA THR A 179 -24.98 -14.43 -21.10
C THR A 179 -23.82 -13.72 -21.79
N GLY A 180 -22.69 -13.51 -21.12
CA GLY A 180 -21.49 -12.81 -21.63
C GLY A 180 -21.68 -11.33 -22.01
N SER A 181 -22.92 -10.86 -22.11
CA SER A 181 -23.28 -9.52 -22.60
C SER A 181 -23.10 -8.47 -21.51
N GLU A 182 -22.09 -7.60 -21.71
CA GLU A 182 -21.73 -6.46 -20.85
C GLU A 182 -22.96 -5.66 -20.39
N GLU A 183 -23.84 -5.25 -21.32
CA GLU A 183 -25.01 -4.41 -21.00
C GLU A 183 -25.94 -5.05 -19.96
N PHE A 184 -26.17 -6.36 -20.02
CA PHE A 184 -27.00 -7.05 -19.04
C PHE A 184 -26.30 -7.20 -17.68
N ILE A 185 -24.97 -7.30 -17.68
CA ILE A 185 -24.15 -7.45 -16.47
C ILE A 185 -24.01 -6.09 -15.77
N GLU A 186 -23.61 -5.03 -16.48
CA GLU A 186 -23.62 -3.64 -16.01
C GLU A 186 -24.97 -3.28 -15.36
N LYS A 187 -26.06 -3.60 -16.08
CA LYS A 187 -27.43 -3.34 -15.61
C LYS A 187 -27.80 -4.17 -14.38
N ALA A 188 -27.28 -5.38 -14.21
CA ALA A 188 -27.49 -6.20 -13.02
C ALA A 188 -26.69 -5.67 -11.81
N ILE A 189 -25.44 -5.25 -12.02
CA ILE A 189 -24.57 -4.65 -11.00
C ILE A 189 -25.11 -3.29 -10.54
N GLU A 190 -25.54 -2.41 -11.45
CA GLU A 190 -26.19 -1.13 -11.11
C GLU A 190 -27.51 -1.37 -10.35
N ASN A 191 -28.31 -2.36 -10.78
CA ASN A 191 -29.50 -2.80 -10.04
C ASN A 191 -29.17 -3.24 -8.60
N TYR A 192 -28.07 -3.98 -8.41
CA TYR A 192 -27.62 -4.44 -7.11
C TYR A 192 -27.16 -3.25 -6.23
N LYS A 193 -26.35 -2.35 -6.78
CA LYS A 193 -25.90 -1.10 -6.15
C LYS A 193 -27.07 -0.22 -5.69
N GLU A 194 -28.10 -0.03 -6.51
CA GLU A 194 -29.36 0.62 -6.09
C GLU A 194 -30.00 -0.06 -4.86
N ALA A 195 -30.01 -1.40 -4.82
CA ALA A 195 -30.60 -2.13 -3.70
C ALA A 195 -29.78 -1.94 -2.42
N VAL A 196 -28.44 -1.92 -2.51
CA VAL A 196 -27.51 -1.60 -1.43
C VAL A 196 -27.72 -0.18 -0.88
N GLU A 197 -27.89 0.84 -1.73
CA GLU A 197 -28.28 2.18 -1.27
C GLU A 197 -29.64 2.17 -0.54
N THR A 198 -30.62 1.38 -1.02
CA THR A 198 -31.88 1.22 -0.27
C THR A 198 -31.75 0.39 1.02
N VAL A 199 -30.60 -0.23 1.32
CA VAL A 199 -30.27 -0.72 2.67
C VAL A 199 -29.87 0.46 3.55
N LYS A 200 -28.91 1.28 3.09
CA LYS A 200 -28.45 2.53 3.75
C LYS A 200 -29.63 3.40 4.19
N GLU A 201 -30.55 3.70 3.27
CA GLU A 201 -31.76 4.48 3.57
C GLU A 201 -32.62 3.90 4.73
N LYS A 202 -32.66 2.58 4.91
CA LYS A 202 -33.53 1.94 5.94
C LYS A 202 -32.78 1.68 7.23
N VAL A 203 -31.47 1.47 7.18
CA VAL A 203 -30.55 1.63 8.31
C VAL A 203 -30.69 3.03 8.90
N GLU A 204 -30.74 4.07 8.05
CA GLU A 204 -30.88 5.46 8.51
C GLU A 204 -32.14 5.75 9.32
N ASN A 205 -33.20 4.96 9.11
CA ASN A 205 -34.50 5.06 9.76
C ASN A 205 -34.61 4.21 11.05
N ILE A 206 -33.60 3.39 11.38
CA ILE A 206 -33.47 2.76 12.69
C ILE A 206 -33.01 3.84 13.68
N LYS A 207 -33.64 3.88 14.87
CA LYS A 207 -33.34 4.89 15.90
C LYS A 207 -32.67 4.30 17.14
N GLU A 208 -32.96 3.04 17.41
CA GLU A 208 -32.41 2.27 18.53
C GLU A 208 -30.98 1.81 18.22
N LYS A 209 -30.08 1.89 19.20
CA LYS A 209 -28.71 1.39 19.09
C LYS A 209 -28.64 -0.12 19.36
N ALA A 210 -27.55 -0.77 18.93
CA ALA A 210 -27.29 -2.18 19.19
C ALA A 210 -27.33 -2.53 20.68
N GLN A 211 -26.75 -1.67 21.54
CA GLN A 211 -26.80 -1.82 23.00
C GLN A 211 -28.22 -1.72 23.60
N GLU A 212 -29.15 -1.03 22.93
CA GLU A 212 -30.53 -0.83 23.39
C GLU A 212 -31.49 -1.92 22.89
N ASN A 213 -31.24 -2.44 21.69
CA ASN A 213 -32.17 -3.32 20.97
C ASN A 213 -31.43 -4.55 20.40
N PRO A 214 -31.59 -5.75 21.01
CA PRO A 214 -30.98 -6.99 20.53
C PRO A 214 -31.40 -7.48 19.13
N ARG A 215 -32.32 -6.78 18.45
CA ARG A 215 -32.57 -6.97 17.00
C ARG A 215 -31.66 -6.13 16.13
N VAL A 216 -31.31 -4.92 16.57
CA VAL A 216 -30.33 -4.05 15.89
C VAL A 216 -28.96 -4.71 15.97
N ASP A 217 -28.58 -5.21 17.14
CA ASP A 217 -27.35 -5.98 17.36
C ASP A 217 -27.22 -7.16 16.36
N LYS A 218 -28.23 -8.04 16.31
CA LYS A 218 -28.26 -9.18 15.38
C LYS A 218 -28.38 -8.79 13.91
N PHE A 219 -28.99 -7.65 13.62
CA PHE A 219 -29.02 -7.11 12.26
C PHE A 219 -27.62 -6.65 11.85
N LEU A 220 -26.83 -6.03 12.74
CA LEU A 220 -25.44 -5.66 12.44
C LEU A 220 -24.53 -6.88 12.23
N ASP A 221 -24.72 -7.96 13.01
CA ASP A 221 -24.00 -9.23 12.76
C ASP A 221 -24.28 -9.75 11.34
N LYS A 222 -25.56 -9.84 10.97
CA LYS A 222 -26.00 -10.25 9.63
C LYS A 222 -25.50 -9.29 8.55
N LEU A 223 -25.48 -7.98 8.84
CA LEU A 223 -25.04 -6.97 7.88
C LEU A 223 -23.55 -7.10 7.58
N ALA A 224 -22.70 -7.24 8.61
CA ALA A 224 -21.27 -7.45 8.46
C ALA A 224 -20.96 -8.72 7.65
N ASP A 225 -21.47 -9.86 8.11
CA ASP A 225 -21.27 -11.16 7.45
C ASP A 225 -21.68 -11.15 5.97
N HIS A 226 -22.88 -10.64 5.68
CA HIS A 226 -23.38 -10.60 4.30
C HIS A 226 -22.64 -9.56 3.44
N GLN A 227 -22.20 -8.41 3.98
CA GLN A 227 -21.48 -7.41 3.17
C GLN A 227 -20.04 -7.84 2.87
N ILE A 228 -19.34 -8.52 3.77
CA ILE A 228 -18.02 -9.12 3.48
C ILE A 228 -18.16 -10.21 2.39
N LYS A 229 -19.20 -11.05 2.47
CA LYS A 229 -19.54 -12.03 1.42
C LYS A 229 -19.90 -11.35 0.09
N GLN A 230 -20.59 -10.23 0.11
CA GLN A 230 -20.88 -9.45 -1.09
C GLN A 230 -19.59 -8.91 -1.74
N THR A 231 -18.64 -8.38 -0.96
CA THR A 231 -17.31 -7.94 -1.45
C THR A 231 -16.59 -9.09 -2.16
N LYS A 232 -16.45 -10.26 -1.51
CA LYS A 232 -15.82 -11.44 -2.12
C LYS A 232 -16.47 -11.89 -3.42
N LEU A 233 -17.80 -11.85 -3.49
CA LEU A 233 -18.52 -12.21 -4.70
C LEU A 233 -18.38 -11.15 -5.80
N LEU A 234 -18.22 -9.87 -5.46
CA LEU A 234 -17.87 -8.83 -6.43
C LEU A 234 -16.46 -9.05 -6.98
N ASP A 235 -15.48 -9.44 -6.14
CA ASP A 235 -14.12 -9.77 -6.60
C ASP A 235 -14.13 -10.95 -7.59
N LYS A 236 -14.88 -12.02 -7.28
CA LYS A 236 -15.04 -13.19 -8.16
C LYS A 236 -15.72 -12.84 -9.50
N LEU A 237 -16.44 -11.71 -9.57
CA LEU A 237 -17.00 -11.17 -10.81
C LEU A 237 -16.02 -10.22 -11.50
N GLU A 238 -15.31 -9.37 -10.76
CA GLU A 238 -14.31 -8.42 -11.26
C GLU A 238 -13.22 -9.12 -12.11
N GLU A 239 -12.82 -10.32 -11.69
CA GLU A 239 -11.87 -11.20 -12.40
C GLU A 239 -12.43 -11.82 -13.70
N LYS A 240 -13.75 -12.07 -13.77
CA LYS A 240 -14.40 -12.84 -14.85
C LYS A 240 -15.17 -11.97 -15.84
N LEU A 241 -15.00 -10.65 -15.79
CA LEU A 241 -15.78 -9.68 -16.56
C LEU A 241 -14.93 -8.78 -17.46
N PRO A 242 -15.44 -8.38 -18.65
CA PRO A 242 -14.80 -7.38 -19.50
C PRO A 242 -14.59 -6.06 -18.76
N GLU A 243 -13.48 -5.38 -19.05
CA GLU A 243 -12.98 -4.25 -18.25
C GLU A 243 -13.81 -2.97 -18.35
N LYS A 244 -14.66 -2.87 -19.36
CA LYS A 244 -15.69 -1.84 -19.43
C LYS A 244 -16.70 -1.97 -18.27
N VAL A 245 -16.98 -3.19 -17.82
CA VAL A 245 -17.87 -3.49 -16.68
C VAL A 245 -17.14 -3.34 -15.33
N PHE A 246 -15.81 -3.46 -15.31
CA PHE A 246 -14.96 -3.37 -14.11
C PHE A 246 -15.27 -2.14 -13.26
N ALA A 247 -15.35 -0.95 -13.88
CA ALA A 247 -15.63 0.29 -13.18
C ALA A 247 -16.98 0.27 -12.42
N LYS A 248 -17.97 -0.49 -12.90
CA LYS A 248 -19.27 -0.68 -12.23
C LYS A 248 -19.22 -1.69 -11.10
N VAL A 249 -18.43 -2.76 -11.24
CA VAL A 249 -18.19 -3.72 -10.15
C VAL A 249 -17.46 -3.02 -9.00
N LYS A 250 -16.39 -2.27 -9.30
CA LYS A 250 -15.66 -1.47 -8.31
C LYS A 250 -16.54 -0.40 -7.65
N GLU A 251 -17.34 0.36 -8.40
CA GLU A 251 -18.26 1.34 -7.80
C GLU A 251 -19.28 0.67 -6.86
N ALA A 252 -19.82 -0.50 -7.23
CA ALA A 252 -20.73 -1.26 -6.37
C ALA A 252 -20.01 -1.76 -5.10
N LYS A 253 -18.78 -2.29 -5.23
CA LYS A 253 -17.94 -2.76 -4.13
C LYS A 253 -17.63 -1.64 -3.14
N GLU A 254 -17.20 -0.47 -3.61
CA GLU A 254 -16.95 0.69 -2.75
C GLU A 254 -18.22 1.14 -2.01
N ARG A 255 -19.40 1.15 -2.66
CA ARG A 255 -20.69 1.48 -2.02
C ARG A 255 -21.09 0.48 -0.94
N VAL A 256 -20.82 -0.82 -1.14
CA VAL A 256 -21.07 -1.85 -0.11
C VAL A 256 -20.26 -1.55 1.14
N ILE A 257 -18.97 -1.29 0.98
CA ILE A 257 -18.04 -1.10 2.10
C ILE A 257 -18.30 0.26 2.80
N GLU A 258 -18.53 1.33 2.05
CA GLU A 258 -18.97 2.64 2.58
C GLU A 258 -20.26 2.51 3.41
N ASN A 259 -21.23 1.72 2.92
CA ASN A 259 -22.49 1.51 3.62
C ASN A 259 -22.37 0.59 4.83
N LEU A 260 -21.45 -0.38 4.82
CA LEU A 260 -21.12 -1.18 6.01
C LEU A 260 -20.55 -0.29 7.13
N GLY A 261 -19.55 0.54 6.78
CA GLY A 261 -18.92 1.47 7.70
C GLY A 261 -19.93 2.45 8.30
N ASN A 262 -20.70 3.15 7.46
CA ASN A 262 -21.76 4.06 7.90
C ASN A 262 -22.85 3.39 8.74
N ALA A 263 -23.24 2.15 8.42
CA ALA A 263 -24.30 1.44 9.13
C ALA A 263 -23.88 1.00 10.52
N ILE A 264 -22.65 0.49 10.66
CA ILE A 264 -22.14 0.04 11.96
C ILE A 264 -21.86 1.25 12.86
N THR A 265 -21.14 2.29 12.40
CA THR A 265 -20.88 3.48 13.24
C THR A 265 -22.16 4.22 13.65
N LYS A 266 -23.19 4.22 12.80
CA LYS A 266 -24.51 4.79 13.15
C LYS A 266 -25.23 4.01 14.24
N LEU A 267 -25.10 2.69 14.29
CA LEU A 267 -25.93 1.83 15.15
C LEU A 267 -25.17 1.21 16.34
N GLU A 268 -23.84 1.27 16.35
CA GLU A 268 -22.96 0.79 17.42
C GLU A 268 -22.02 1.91 17.90
N ASP A 269 -22.23 2.39 19.13
CA ASP A 269 -21.40 3.45 19.73
C ASP A 269 -20.16 2.90 20.47
N ARG A 270 -20.03 1.57 20.59
CA ARG A 270 -18.94 0.89 21.31
C ARG A 270 -17.87 0.47 20.31
N LYS A 271 -16.77 1.23 20.22
CA LYS A 271 -15.69 1.02 19.23
C LYS A 271 -15.16 -0.41 19.21
N GLU A 272 -15.01 -1.02 20.39
CA GLU A 272 -14.50 -2.39 20.56
C GLU A 272 -15.45 -3.42 19.93
N LYS A 273 -16.77 -3.16 19.96
CA LYS A 273 -17.80 -3.98 19.29
C LYS A 273 -17.91 -3.73 17.79
N ILE A 274 -17.25 -2.71 17.24
CA ILE A 274 -17.09 -2.56 15.79
C ILE A 274 -16.03 -3.54 15.30
N ALA A 275 -14.83 -3.52 15.90
CA ALA A 275 -13.76 -4.48 15.60
C ALA A 275 -14.22 -5.94 15.80
N GLU A 276 -14.70 -6.29 17.00
CA GLU A 276 -15.10 -7.66 17.34
C GLU A 276 -16.13 -8.23 16.37
N ARG A 277 -17.07 -7.39 15.89
CA ARG A 277 -18.12 -7.80 14.95
C ARG A 277 -17.60 -8.04 13.55
N ILE A 278 -16.71 -7.18 13.05
CA ILE A 278 -16.02 -7.38 11.76
C ILE A 278 -15.11 -8.61 11.84
N GLU A 279 -14.28 -8.74 12.88
CA GLU A 279 -13.42 -9.91 13.09
C GLU A 279 -14.22 -11.21 13.16
N THR A 280 -15.35 -11.22 13.87
CA THR A 280 -16.26 -12.38 13.96
C THR A 280 -16.89 -12.70 12.61
N ALA A 281 -17.31 -11.69 11.84
CA ALA A 281 -17.91 -11.86 10.52
C ALA A 281 -16.89 -12.31 9.45
N ILE A 282 -15.61 -11.99 9.64
CA ILE A 282 -14.47 -12.43 8.82
C ILE A 282 -14.02 -13.85 9.19
N GLU A 283 -13.90 -14.17 10.48
CA GLU A 283 -13.34 -15.46 10.91
C GLU A 283 -14.32 -16.62 10.71
N ASN A 284 -15.63 -16.39 10.90
CA ASN A 284 -16.66 -17.42 10.67
C ASN A 284 -16.86 -17.76 9.18
N GLN A 285 -16.14 -17.13 8.26
CA GLN A 285 -16.22 -17.49 6.85
C GLN A 285 -15.51 -18.80 6.54
N LYS A 286 -16.12 -19.55 5.62
CA LYS A 286 -15.46 -20.61 4.84
C LYS A 286 -14.28 -20.02 4.07
N GLY A 287 -13.36 -20.89 3.68
CA GLY A 287 -12.13 -20.51 3.01
C GLY A 287 -11.02 -21.51 3.29
N SER A 288 -10.00 -21.42 2.47
CA SER A 288 -8.81 -22.27 2.47
C SER A 288 -7.92 -22.05 3.70
N GLU A 289 -6.79 -22.75 3.73
CA GLU A 289 -5.69 -22.46 4.66
C GLU A 289 -5.17 -21.02 4.53
N PHE A 290 -5.23 -20.43 3.33
CA PHE A 290 -4.78 -19.07 3.01
C PHE A 290 -5.85 -17.97 3.18
N LYS A 291 -7.10 -18.30 3.58
CA LYS A 291 -8.22 -17.35 3.71
C LYS A 291 -7.89 -16.05 4.47
N THR A 292 -6.94 -16.13 5.41
CA THR A 292 -6.44 -15.00 6.19
C THR A 292 -5.90 -13.87 5.30
N PHE A 293 -5.27 -14.18 4.16
CA PHE A 293 -4.79 -13.17 3.21
C PHE A 293 -5.95 -12.38 2.60
N LYS A 294 -6.96 -13.06 2.04
CA LYS A 294 -8.14 -12.40 1.47
C LYS A 294 -8.93 -11.62 2.51
N ASN A 295 -8.89 -12.07 3.76
CA ASN A 295 -9.48 -11.37 4.91
C ASN A 295 -8.73 -10.06 5.27
N ILE A 296 -7.40 -9.98 5.07
CA ILE A 296 -6.63 -8.74 5.23
C ILE A 296 -6.95 -7.73 4.13
N GLU A 297 -7.14 -8.18 2.88
CA GLU A 297 -7.56 -7.32 1.75
C GLU A 297 -8.85 -6.56 2.07
N ILE A 298 -9.88 -7.28 2.53
CA ILE A 298 -11.18 -6.69 2.86
C ILE A 298 -11.09 -5.76 4.08
N LEU A 299 -10.17 -6.01 5.02
CA LEU A 299 -9.91 -5.11 6.15
C LEU A 299 -9.27 -3.80 5.70
N LYS A 300 -8.33 -3.80 4.74
CA LYS A 300 -7.77 -2.57 4.16
C LYS A 300 -8.83 -1.72 3.48
N GLU A 301 -9.63 -2.33 2.62
CA GLU A 301 -10.71 -1.63 1.92
C GLU A 301 -11.77 -1.07 2.88
N LEU A 302 -12.07 -1.79 3.97
CA LEU A 302 -12.97 -1.29 5.01
C LEU A 302 -12.36 -0.12 5.78
N GLU A 303 -11.07 -0.17 6.12
CA GLU A 303 -10.37 0.91 6.82
C GLU A 303 -10.36 2.22 5.99
N GLU A 304 -10.24 2.15 4.67
CA GLU A 304 -10.29 3.33 3.81
C GLU A 304 -11.66 4.00 3.75
N LYS A 305 -12.75 3.20 3.75
CA LYS A 305 -14.13 3.67 3.51
C LYS A 305 -14.97 3.84 4.78
N ILE A 306 -14.47 3.46 5.95
CA ILE A 306 -15.12 3.67 7.26
C ILE A 306 -14.76 5.04 7.86
N PRO A 307 -15.65 5.69 8.63
CA PRO A 307 -15.31 6.93 9.34
C PRO A 307 -14.15 6.80 10.33
N GLU A 308 -13.40 7.89 10.51
CA GLU A 308 -12.21 8.00 11.38
C GLU A 308 -12.42 7.48 12.80
N GLU A 309 -13.63 7.65 13.36
CA GLU A 309 -13.97 7.17 14.69
C GLU A 309 -13.82 5.65 14.85
N ALA A 310 -13.90 4.90 13.76
CA ALA A 310 -13.79 3.44 13.73
C ALA A 310 -12.58 2.91 12.95
N LYS A 311 -11.90 3.71 12.12
CA LYS A 311 -10.69 3.28 11.37
C LYS A 311 -9.65 2.59 12.26
N PHE A 312 -9.33 3.18 13.41
CA PHE A 312 -8.40 2.61 14.39
C PHE A 312 -8.77 1.18 14.81
N ALA A 313 -10.06 0.91 15.05
CA ALA A 313 -10.54 -0.40 15.47
C ALA A 313 -10.49 -1.44 14.33
N ILE A 314 -10.62 -1.01 13.07
CA ILE A 314 -10.40 -1.87 11.89
C ILE A 314 -8.89 -2.11 11.67
N ARG A 315 -8.04 -1.11 11.91
CA ARG A 315 -6.58 -1.23 11.86
C ARG A 315 -6.05 -2.22 12.90
N GLU A 316 -6.48 -2.13 14.15
CA GLU A 316 -6.13 -3.12 15.19
C GLU A 316 -6.57 -4.55 14.84
N ALA A 317 -7.66 -4.71 14.08
CA ALA A 317 -8.07 -6.02 13.56
C ALA A 317 -7.19 -6.46 12.37
N ARG A 318 -6.84 -5.54 11.46
CA ARG A 318 -5.93 -5.77 10.32
C ARG A 318 -4.56 -6.22 10.79
N GLU A 319 -3.95 -5.49 11.73
CA GLU A 319 -2.64 -5.79 12.30
C GLU A 319 -2.61 -7.17 12.98
N ARG A 320 -3.66 -7.51 13.75
CA ARG A 320 -3.80 -8.86 14.35
C ARG A 320 -3.99 -9.97 13.31
N LYS A 321 -4.66 -9.71 12.18
CA LYS A 321 -4.75 -10.69 11.08
C LYS A 321 -3.45 -10.81 10.28
N ILE A 322 -2.68 -9.73 10.13
CA ILE A 322 -1.34 -9.74 9.54
C ILE A 322 -0.39 -10.57 10.41
N GLU A 323 -0.39 -10.40 11.73
CA GLU A 323 0.43 -11.22 12.65
C GLU A 323 0.06 -12.70 12.57
N HIS A 324 -1.24 -13.03 12.67
CA HIS A 324 -1.68 -14.42 12.53
C HIS A 324 -1.42 -15.01 11.12
N PHE A 325 -1.26 -14.17 10.09
CA PHE A 325 -0.81 -14.64 8.79
C PHE A 325 0.69 -14.95 8.78
N LYS A 326 1.54 -14.15 9.43
CA LYS A 326 2.98 -14.48 9.62
C LYS A 326 3.15 -15.79 10.38
N GLU A 327 2.36 -16.03 11.43
CA GLU A 327 2.38 -17.32 12.15
C GLU A 327 2.15 -18.50 11.20
N LYS A 328 1.22 -18.38 10.24
CA LYS A 328 1.02 -19.39 9.20
C LYS A 328 2.16 -19.47 8.19
N MET A 329 2.78 -18.35 7.81
CA MET A 329 3.94 -18.36 6.90
C MET A 329 5.15 -19.06 7.56
N GLU A 330 5.36 -18.84 8.86
CA GLU A 330 6.37 -19.52 9.68
C GLU A 330 6.17 -21.05 9.69
N GLU A 331 4.92 -21.52 9.73
CA GLU A 331 4.58 -22.96 9.69
C GLU A 331 4.77 -23.63 8.31
N ILE A 332 4.97 -22.86 7.22
CA ILE A 332 4.99 -23.41 5.86
C ILE A 332 6.22 -23.03 5.01
N LYS A 333 7.03 -22.04 5.40
CA LYS A 333 8.23 -21.59 4.64
C LYS A 333 9.24 -22.71 4.34
N ASP A 334 9.35 -23.69 5.25
CA ASP A 334 10.24 -24.84 5.14
C ASP A 334 9.63 -26.04 4.37
N ASP A 335 8.43 -25.86 3.80
CA ASP A 335 7.64 -26.87 3.08
C ASP A 335 7.44 -26.45 1.62
N PRO A 336 8.29 -26.93 0.68
CA PRO A 336 8.27 -26.48 -0.72
C PRO A 336 6.93 -26.69 -1.43
N GLU A 337 6.18 -27.74 -1.08
CA GLU A 337 4.85 -28.00 -1.66
C GLU A 337 3.87 -26.91 -1.24
N LYS A 338 3.85 -26.53 0.05
CA LYS A 338 2.99 -25.43 0.54
C LYS A 338 3.46 -24.05 0.08
N VAL A 339 4.77 -23.82 -0.02
CA VAL A 339 5.34 -22.58 -0.57
C VAL A 339 4.85 -22.37 -2.00
N GLU A 340 4.99 -23.37 -2.87
CA GLU A 340 4.54 -23.28 -4.26
C GLU A 340 3.02 -23.16 -4.36
N LYS A 341 2.27 -23.92 -3.53
CA LYS A 341 0.81 -23.81 -3.41
C LYS A 341 0.37 -22.40 -3.05
N PHE A 342 1.11 -21.68 -2.20
CA PHE A 342 0.85 -20.28 -1.88
C PHE A 342 1.17 -19.34 -3.06
N LYS A 343 2.31 -19.50 -3.75
CA LYS A 343 2.63 -18.70 -4.96
C LYS A 343 1.55 -18.84 -6.02
N LYS A 344 1.08 -20.07 -6.27
CA LYS A 344 0.00 -20.35 -7.23
C LYS A 344 -1.35 -19.82 -6.75
N TYR A 345 -1.66 -19.91 -5.46
CA TYR A 345 -2.83 -19.25 -4.86
C TYR A 345 -2.79 -17.73 -5.08
N MET A 346 -1.64 -17.08 -4.86
CA MET A 346 -1.47 -15.64 -5.14
C MET A 346 -1.66 -15.29 -6.62
N GLY A 347 -1.31 -16.20 -7.53
CA GLY A 347 -1.66 -16.07 -8.95
C GLY A 347 -3.15 -16.29 -9.27
N ALA A 348 -3.90 -16.98 -8.40
CA ALA A 348 -5.29 -17.39 -8.65
C ALA A 348 -6.35 -16.56 -7.92
N ILE A 349 -6.02 -15.94 -6.78
CA ILE A 349 -6.97 -15.22 -5.91
C ILE A 349 -7.55 -13.95 -6.58
N PRO A 350 -8.88 -13.84 -6.76
CA PRO A 350 -9.51 -12.62 -7.28
C PRO A 350 -9.40 -11.45 -6.29
N GLY A 351 -9.17 -10.24 -6.80
CA GLY A 351 -9.05 -9.02 -6.01
C GLY A 351 -8.24 -7.94 -6.72
N ASN A 352 -7.81 -6.92 -6.00
CA ASN A 352 -6.94 -5.88 -6.55
C ASN A 352 -5.46 -6.29 -6.43
N GLN A 353 -4.77 -6.52 -7.55
CA GLN A 353 -3.40 -7.03 -7.52
C GLN A 353 -2.40 -6.03 -6.93
N ALA A 354 -2.61 -4.72 -7.10
CA ALA A 354 -1.78 -3.71 -6.43
C ALA A 354 -1.98 -3.73 -4.90
N ARG A 355 -3.21 -4.01 -4.43
CA ARG A 355 -3.49 -4.28 -3.01
C ARG A 355 -2.80 -5.55 -2.52
N HIS A 356 -2.73 -6.60 -3.35
CA HIS A 356 -2.04 -7.84 -2.98
C HIS A 356 -0.55 -7.59 -2.74
N LEU A 357 0.11 -6.84 -3.63
CA LEU A 357 1.50 -6.39 -3.45
C LEU A 357 1.66 -5.52 -2.19
N GLU A 358 0.73 -4.60 -1.92
CA GLU A 358 0.72 -3.76 -0.72
C GLU A 358 0.60 -4.57 0.59
N ILE A 359 -0.17 -5.66 0.59
CA ILE A 359 -0.27 -6.58 1.74
C ILE A 359 1.02 -7.38 1.89
N LEU A 360 1.56 -7.92 0.79
CA LEU A 360 2.83 -8.66 0.80
C LEU A 360 4.00 -7.79 1.31
N ASN A 361 4.10 -6.54 0.87
CA ASN A 361 5.10 -5.59 1.38
C ASN A 361 4.84 -5.16 2.83
N GLU A 362 3.59 -5.09 3.30
CA GLU A 362 3.33 -4.85 4.72
C GLU A 362 3.77 -6.03 5.61
N ILE A 363 3.64 -7.28 5.12
CA ILE A 363 4.09 -8.48 5.84
C ILE A 363 5.63 -8.56 5.83
N LYS A 364 6.30 -8.39 4.67
CA LYS A 364 7.77 -8.28 4.54
C LYS A 364 8.35 -7.13 5.38
N GLY A 365 7.63 -6.00 5.43
CA GLY A 365 8.02 -4.79 6.13
C GLY A 365 8.06 -4.92 7.65
N ASP A 366 7.57 -6.03 8.22
CA ASP A 366 7.58 -6.27 9.66
C ASP A 366 8.96 -6.67 10.20
N ASP A 367 9.27 -6.28 11.43
CA ASP A 367 10.56 -6.53 12.08
C ASP A 367 10.75 -7.96 12.62
N MET A 368 9.77 -8.83 12.42
CA MET A 368 9.77 -10.23 12.87
C MET A 368 9.79 -11.24 11.71
N ALA A 369 9.68 -10.81 10.45
CA ALA A 369 9.83 -11.68 9.29
C ALA A 369 11.29 -12.15 9.15
N ASP A 370 11.50 -13.45 9.02
CA ASP A 370 12.82 -14.03 8.77
C ASP A 370 13.11 -14.19 7.28
N ALA A 371 14.33 -14.62 6.96
CA ALA A 371 14.79 -14.89 5.61
C ALA A 371 13.81 -15.74 4.78
N GLY A 372 13.29 -16.84 5.35
CA GLY A 372 12.39 -17.75 4.64
C GLY A 372 11.03 -17.14 4.33
N ILE A 373 10.45 -16.37 5.25
CA ILE A 373 9.20 -15.63 4.99
C ILE A 373 9.43 -14.52 3.95
N ILE A 374 10.56 -13.80 4.00
CA ILE A 374 10.89 -12.75 3.02
C ILE A 374 11.03 -13.36 1.62
N ASP A 375 11.79 -14.45 1.49
CA ASP A 375 11.96 -15.18 0.24
C ASP A 375 10.64 -15.71 -0.32
N MET A 376 9.80 -16.30 0.54
CA MET A 376 8.48 -16.80 0.18
C MET A 376 7.56 -15.67 -0.32
N ILE A 377 7.65 -14.49 0.29
CA ILE A 377 6.85 -13.31 -0.09
C ILE A 377 7.32 -12.73 -1.42
N GLU A 378 8.63 -12.52 -1.61
CA GLU A 378 9.16 -11.94 -2.84
C GLU A 378 8.86 -12.84 -4.05
N ASP A 379 9.04 -14.16 -3.91
CA ASP A 379 8.64 -15.13 -4.94
C ASP A 379 7.11 -15.12 -5.21
N ALA A 380 6.26 -14.93 -4.18
CA ALA A 380 4.80 -14.97 -4.31
C ALA A 380 4.19 -13.72 -4.96
N LYS A 381 4.96 -12.64 -5.16
CA LYS A 381 4.53 -11.42 -5.86
C LYS A 381 4.46 -11.57 -7.38
N GLU A 382 5.21 -12.51 -7.95
CA GLU A 382 5.40 -12.62 -9.41
C GLU A 382 4.07 -12.71 -10.16
N LYS A 383 3.22 -13.68 -9.80
CA LYS A 383 1.93 -13.90 -10.47
C LYS A 383 0.94 -12.73 -10.27
N PRO A 384 0.78 -12.12 -9.07
CA PRO A 384 0.09 -10.84 -8.89
C PRO A 384 0.64 -9.70 -9.78
N MET A 385 1.96 -9.54 -9.89
CA MET A 385 2.59 -8.47 -10.67
C MET A 385 2.35 -8.65 -12.18
N LEU A 386 2.42 -9.88 -12.70
CA LEU A 386 2.09 -10.20 -14.09
C LEU A 386 0.62 -9.87 -14.43
N LYS A 387 -0.31 -10.24 -13.54
CA LYS A 387 -1.73 -9.84 -13.68
C LYS A 387 -1.92 -8.33 -13.63
N LEU A 388 -1.20 -7.64 -12.74
CA LEU A 388 -1.27 -6.20 -12.61
C LEU A 388 -0.77 -5.46 -13.87
N ARG A 389 0.35 -5.91 -14.46
CA ARG A 389 0.86 -5.39 -15.74
C ARG A 389 -0.23 -5.45 -16.81
N HIS A 390 -0.78 -6.64 -17.06
CA HIS A 390 -1.88 -6.81 -18.01
C HIS A 390 -3.05 -5.87 -17.69
N LYS A 391 -3.47 -5.77 -16.43
CA LYS A 391 -4.61 -4.93 -16.04
C LYS A 391 -4.36 -3.44 -16.31
N LEU A 392 -3.16 -2.94 -16.06
CA LEU A 392 -2.80 -1.53 -16.30
C LEU A 392 -2.63 -1.21 -17.80
N GLU A 393 -2.26 -2.21 -18.61
CA GLU A 393 -2.19 -2.10 -20.07
C GLU A 393 -3.57 -2.07 -20.74
N THR A 394 -4.54 -2.84 -20.22
CA THR A 394 -5.86 -3.01 -20.84
C THR A 394 -6.96 -2.08 -20.31
N LEU A 395 -6.82 -1.52 -19.09
CA LEU A 395 -7.74 -0.52 -18.55
C LEU A 395 -7.91 0.70 -19.49
N PRO A 396 -9.16 1.13 -19.78
CA PRO A 396 -9.49 1.91 -20.97
C PRO A 396 -8.99 3.37 -20.97
N ASP A 397 -8.77 3.95 -19.79
CA ASP A 397 -8.42 5.37 -19.64
C ASP A 397 -7.64 5.64 -18.33
N GLU A 398 -7.16 6.87 -18.16
CA GLU A 398 -6.42 7.29 -16.97
C GLU A 398 -7.29 7.34 -15.71
N GLU A 399 -8.59 7.68 -15.82
CA GLU A 399 -9.50 7.72 -14.66
C GLU A 399 -9.75 6.30 -14.10
N ALA A 400 -9.77 5.28 -14.97
CA ALA A 400 -9.85 3.88 -14.60
C ALA A 400 -8.56 3.39 -13.92
N ARG A 401 -7.37 3.78 -14.42
CA ARG A 401 -6.09 3.50 -13.75
C ARG A 401 -5.94 4.23 -12.41
N GLU A 402 -6.33 5.51 -12.34
CA GLU A 402 -6.35 6.29 -11.11
C GLU A 402 -7.28 5.66 -10.06
N LYS A 403 -8.50 5.25 -10.44
CA LYS A 403 -9.36 4.47 -9.55
C LYS A 403 -8.75 3.14 -9.16
N PHE A 404 -8.03 2.46 -10.05
CA PHE A 404 -7.43 1.16 -9.74
C PHE A 404 -6.34 1.28 -8.67
N LEU A 405 -5.39 2.19 -8.86
CA LEU A 405 -4.20 2.39 -8.01
C LEU A 405 -4.37 3.44 -6.91
N GLY A 406 -5.50 4.17 -6.86
CA GLY A 406 -5.68 5.35 -6.01
C GLY A 406 -5.61 5.12 -4.50
N HIS A 407 -5.63 3.86 -4.05
CA HIS A 407 -5.33 3.51 -2.67
C HIS A 407 -3.86 3.75 -2.30
N LEU A 408 -2.94 3.64 -3.27
CA LEU A 408 -1.52 3.92 -3.09
C LEU A 408 -1.19 5.43 -3.11
N GLN A 409 -2.17 6.30 -3.39
CA GLN A 409 -1.96 7.75 -3.53
C GLN A 409 -2.07 8.53 -2.23
N ASP A 410 -2.19 7.84 -1.09
CA ASP A 410 -2.28 8.47 0.24
C ASP A 410 -0.96 9.10 0.72
N GLY A 411 0.14 8.93 -0.01
CA GLY A 411 1.45 9.47 0.32
C GLY A 411 2.12 8.77 1.52
N GLU A 412 1.79 7.51 1.82
CA GLU A 412 2.59 6.71 2.75
C GLU A 412 3.78 6.04 2.05
N MET A 413 4.98 6.06 2.68
CA MET A 413 6.21 5.55 2.07
C MET A 413 6.13 4.08 1.61
N LYS A 414 5.36 3.24 2.31
CA LYS A 414 5.11 1.83 1.91
C LYS A 414 4.30 1.73 0.62
N ASN A 415 3.35 2.63 0.40
CA ASN A 415 2.52 2.65 -0.80
C ASN A 415 3.29 3.21 -2.00
N LEU A 416 4.22 4.13 -1.73
CA LEU A 416 5.15 4.68 -2.71
C LEU A 416 6.24 3.68 -3.10
N GLU A 417 6.73 2.86 -2.16
CA GLU A 417 7.54 1.66 -2.43
C GLU A 417 6.81 0.70 -3.36
N VAL A 418 5.54 0.37 -3.07
CA VAL A 418 4.70 -0.46 -3.95
C VAL A 418 4.52 0.20 -5.33
N MET A 419 4.28 1.51 -5.42
CA MET A 419 4.22 2.21 -6.71
C MET A 419 5.54 2.11 -7.50
N LYS A 420 6.69 2.18 -6.84
CA LYS A 420 8.00 2.06 -7.50
C LYS A 420 8.27 0.62 -7.95
N GLU A 421 7.86 -0.37 -7.17
CA GLU A 421 7.92 -1.78 -7.54
C GLU A 421 7.04 -2.09 -8.77
N ILE A 422 5.84 -1.49 -8.84
CA ILE A 422 4.96 -1.55 -10.00
C ILE A 422 5.58 -0.83 -11.21
N GLU A 423 6.12 0.36 -11.04
CA GLU A 423 6.79 1.10 -12.12
C GLU A 423 7.95 0.31 -12.72
N ASN A 424 8.84 -0.22 -11.88
CA ASN A 424 9.98 -1.04 -12.30
C ASN A 424 9.53 -2.34 -13.02
N SER A 425 8.31 -2.82 -12.81
CA SER A 425 7.78 -4.03 -13.45
C SER A 425 6.95 -3.77 -14.72
N LEU A 426 6.71 -2.51 -15.10
CA LEU A 426 5.95 -2.13 -16.29
C LEU A 426 6.87 -1.84 -17.50
N PRO A 427 6.42 -2.12 -18.74
CA PRO A 427 7.10 -1.61 -19.94
C PRO A 427 7.16 -0.06 -19.93
N PRO A 428 8.19 0.58 -20.52
CA PRO A 428 8.35 2.04 -20.49
C PRO A 428 7.12 2.84 -20.95
N GLU A 429 6.44 2.38 -22.01
CA GLU A 429 5.18 2.98 -22.50
C GLU A 429 4.05 2.98 -21.45
N THR A 430 4.11 2.11 -20.45
CA THR A 430 3.10 1.98 -19.39
C THR A 430 3.59 2.56 -18.05
N GLN A 431 4.90 2.76 -17.87
CA GLN A 431 5.46 3.59 -16.79
C GLN A 431 4.96 5.05 -16.89
N GLU A 432 4.99 5.64 -18.09
CA GLU A 432 4.46 7.00 -18.31
C GLU A 432 2.97 7.10 -17.92
N LYS A 433 2.17 6.05 -18.21
CA LYS A 433 0.73 5.96 -17.90
C LYS A 433 0.39 5.90 -16.41
N ILE A 434 1.38 5.75 -15.52
CA ILE A 434 1.22 5.82 -14.05
C ILE A 434 2.03 6.95 -13.40
N LYS A 435 2.89 7.65 -14.14
CA LYS A 435 3.72 8.76 -13.63
C LYS A 435 2.88 9.86 -12.98
N THR A 436 1.75 10.23 -13.59
CA THR A 436 0.81 11.23 -13.02
C THR A 436 0.23 10.80 -11.67
N LEU A 437 0.10 9.49 -11.44
CA LEU A 437 -0.42 8.93 -10.18
C LEU A 437 0.64 8.99 -9.07
N LYS A 438 1.90 8.72 -9.43
CA LYS A 438 3.10 8.84 -8.58
C LYS A 438 3.37 10.29 -8.19
N GLU A 439 3.27 11.24 -9.13
CA GLU A 439 3.38 12.68 -8.87
C GLU A 439 2.28 13.17 -7.90
N LYS A 440 1.03 12.70 -8.05
CA LYS A 440 -0.05 12.97 -7.09
C LYS A 440 0.29 12.41 -5.69
N ALA A 441 0.80 11.18 -5.61
CA ALA A 441 1.16 10.54 -4.35
C ALA A 441 2.35 11.23 -3.64
N PHE A 442 3.38 11.64 -4.38
CA PHE A 442 4.48 12.48 -3.88
C PHE A 442 3.97 13.82 -3.33
N LYS A 443 3.03 14.47 -4.02
CA LYS A 443 2.44 15.71 -3.52
C LYS A 443 1.66 15.52 -2.21
N VAL A 444 0.91 14.42 -2.07
CA VAL A 444 0.21 14.10 -0.80
C VAL A 444 1.21 13.81 0.32
N PHE A 445 2.33 13.15 0.03
CA PHE A 445 3.45 13.02 0.97
C PHE A 445 4.03 14.40 1.36
N GLU A 446 4.33 15.28 0.41
CA GLU A 446 4.83 16.63 0.70
C GLU A 446 3.87 17.46 1.54
N ASP A 447 2.56 17.37 1.28
CA ASP A 447 1.54 18.08 2.08
C ASP A 447 1.41 17.48 3.49
N LYS A 448 1.52 16.15 3.66
CA LYS A 448 1.67 15.49 4.98
C LYS A 448 2.94 15.94 5.71
N MET A 449 4.07 16.09 5.00
CA MET A 449 5.34 16.45 5.62
C MET A 449 5.36 17.88 6.17
N LYS A 450 4.64 18.84 5.57
CA LYS A 450 4.55 20.23 6.07
C LYS A 450 4.01 20.30 7.50
N ASP A 451 2.98 19.51 7.81
CA ASP A 451 2.38 19.41 9.15
C ASP A 451 3.32 18.78 10.20
N ILE A 452 4.35 18.04 9.74
CA ILE A 452 5.40 17.44 10.57
C ILE A 452 6.57 18.44 10.72
N ILE A 453 7.01 19.10 9.65
CA ILE A 453 8.10 20.10 9.66
C ILE A 453 7.79 21.24 10.64
N GLN A 454 6.54 21.73 10.64
CA GLN A 454 6.10 22.88 11.45
C GLN A 454 5.86 22.57 12.93
N ASP A 455 5.76 21.30 13.31
CA ASP A 455 5.40 20.87 14.66
C ASP A 455 6.55 20.10 15.33
N PRO A 456 7.27 20.72 16.29
CA PRO A 456 8.44 20.09 16.91
C PRO A 456 8.14 18.79 17.66
N GLU A 457 6.92 18.60 18.17
CA GLU A 457 6.55 17.36 18.87
C GLU A 457 6.27 16.25 17.85
N LYS A 458 5.52 16.53 16.77
CA LYS A 458 5.33 15.56 15.68
C LYS A 458 6.63 15.23 14.95
N ARG A 459 7.48 16.21 14.64
CA ARG A 459 8.79 15.98 14.00
C ARG A 459 9.65 15.04 14.84
N LYS A 460 9.63 15.23 16.17
CA LYS A 460 10.31 14.34 17.10
C LYS A 460 9.69 12.94 17.11
N GLU A 461 8.38 12.82 17.29
CA GLU A 461 7.66 11.54 17.32
C GLU A 461 7.85 10.74 16.02
N PHE A 462 7.82 11.40 14.88
CA PHE A 462 8.09 10.83 13.56
C PHE A 462 9.49 10.19 13.51
N PHE A 463 10.55 10.93 13.85
CA PHE A 463 11.92 10.40 13.82
C PHE A 463 12.20 9.38 14.94
N GLU A 464 11.56 9.48 16.11
CA GLU A 464 11.68 8.46 17.17
C GLU A 464 11.06 7.13 16.72
N ASN A 465 9.92 7.14 16.03
CA ASN A 465 9.23 5.93 15.57
C ASN A 465 9.63 5.43 14.17
N MET A 466 10.36 6.22 13.38
CA MET A 466 10.78 5.85 12.02
C MET A 466 11.60 4.54 12.00
N PRO A 467 11.18 3.51 11.23
CA PRO A 467 11.97 2.29 11.03
C PRO A 467 13.10 2.54 10.02
N PRO A 468 14.14 1.68 9.95
CA PRO A 468 15.07 1.66 8.83
C PRO A 468 14.31 1.38 7.51
N PRO A 469 14.44 2.22 6.47
CA PRO A 469 13.72 2.06 5.21
C PRO A 469 14.49 1.16 4.22
N PRO A 470 13.83 0.19 3.54
CA PRO A 470 14.47 -0.67 2.53
C PRO A 470 15.01 0.14 1.34
N ILE A 471 15.86 -0.51 0.53
CA ILE A 471 16.55 0.11 -0.60
C ILE A 471 15.57 0.69 -1.63
N GLU A 472 14.38 0.11 -1.76
CA GLU A 472 13.28 0.62 -2.59
C GLU A 472 12.70 1.94 -2.05
N GLN A 473 12.54 2.09 -0.73
CA GLN A 473 12.15 3.37 -0.12
C GLN A 473 13.26 4.43 -0.24
N LEU A 474 14.54 4.03 -0.17
CA LEU A 474 15.67 4.93 -0.42
C LEU A 474 15.73 5.40 -1.87
N GLN A 475 15.36 4.56 -2.84
CA GLN A 475 15.14 4.98 -4.24
C GLN A 475 14.03 6.03 -4.28
N VAL A 476 12.83 5.73 -3.77
CA VAL A 476 11.66 6.63 -3.74
C VAL A 476 11.99 8.01 -3.16
N MET A 477 12.70 8.07 -2.02
CA MET A 477 13.13 9.34 -1.42
C MET A 477 14.04 10.16 -2.35
N ASP A 478 14.83 9.50 -3.18
CA ASP A 478 15.73 10.13 -4.15
C ASP A 478 15.01 10.56 -5.45
N GLU A 479 13.87 9.95 -5.76
CA GLU A 479 12.96 10.38 -6.84
C GLU A 479 12.12 11.59 -6.42
N MET A 480 11.61 11.61 -5.18
CA MET A 480 10.88 12.76 -4.61
C MET A 480 11.66 14.07 -4.73
N ARG A 481 12.99 14.02 -4.60
CA ARG A 481 13.91 15.18 -4.76
C ARG A 481 13.84 15.85 -6.13
N GLU A 482 13.22 15.23 -7.12
CA GLU A 482 13.01 15.87 -8.43
C GLU A 482 11.84 16.85 -8.41
N PHE A 483 10.80 16.57 -7.60
CA PHE A 483 9.55 17.31 -7.54
C PHE A 483 9.48 18.24 -6.31
N ALA A 484 10.20 17.89 -5.24
CA ALA A 484 10.21 18.60 -3.97
C ALA A 484 10.67 20.07 -4.06
N THR A 485 10.03 20.92 -3.26
CA THR A 485 10.46 22.31 -3.01
C THR A 485 11.80 22.36 -2.26
N PRO A 486 12.55 23.48 -2.28
CA PRO A 486 13.78 23.65 -1.49
C PRO A 486 13.63 23.37 0.01
N GLU A 487 12.49 23.75 0.61
CA GLU A 487 12.16 23.44 2.02
C GLU A 487 11.97 21.93 2.24
N ASN A 488 11.30 21.25 1.31
CA ASN A 488 11.09 19.80 1.38
C ASN A 488 12.36 19.01 1.08
N LEU A 489 13.32 19.58 0.32
CA LEU A 489 14.61 18.97 0.02
C LEU A 489 15.51 18.84 1.26
N GLU A 490 15.54 19.83 2.16
CA GLU A 490 16.21 19.70 3.46
C GLU A 490 15.60 18.57 4.30
N MET A 491 14.27 18.50 4.39
CA MET A 491 13.57 17.44 5.14
C MET A 491 13.82 16.05 4.53
N LEU A 492 13.86 15.92 3.20
CA LEU A 492 14.24 14.69 2.50
C LEU A 492 15.72 14.31 2.67
N GLN A 493 16.60 15.25 3.02
CA GLN A 493 17.95 14.91 3.48
C GLN A 493 17.91 14.43 4.94
N GLU A 494 17.27 15.16 5.86
CA GLU A 494 17.16 14.77 7.27
C GLU A 494 16.55 13.37 7.44
N ILE A 495 15.50 13.05 6.69
CA ILE A 495 14.90 11.71 6.64
C ILE A 495 15.93 10.66 6.22
N LYS A 496 16.68 10.90 5.13
CA LYS A 496 17.68 9.96 4.61
C LYS A 496 18.85 9.76 5.57
N GLU A 497 19.34 10.82 6.22
CA GLU A 497 20.42 10.72 7.19
C GLU A 497 19.99 9.97 8.46
N LYS A 498 18.81 10.30 9.01
CA LYS A 498 18.27 9.60 10.19
C LYS A 498 17.85 8.17 9.89
N ALA A 499 17.43 7.88 8.66
CA ALA A 499 17.20 6.51 8.20
C ALA A 499 18.49 5.66 8.22
N MET A 500 19.61 6.23 7.76
CA MET A 500 20.92 5.57 7.82
C MET A 500 21.42 5.40 9.27
N ASP A 501 21.16 6.37 10.15
CA ASP A 501 21.50 6.23 11.57
C ASP A 501 20.65 5.13 12.24
N LYS A 502 19.33 5.10 12.00
CA LYS A 502 18.43 4.00 12.43
C LYS A 502 18.88 2.63 11.91
N PHE A 503 19.38 2.57 10.68
CA PHE A 503 19.93 1.35 10.09
C PHE A 503 21.17 0.87 10.85
N LYS A 504 22.17 1.75 11.05
CA LYS A 504 23.40 1.42 11.76
C LYS A 504 23.10 1.00 13.21
N GLU A 505 22.24 1.75 13.89
CA GLU A 505 21.74 1.44 15.24
C GLU A 505 21.19 0.01 15.33
N LYS A 506 20.35 -0.39 14.37
CA LYS A 506 19.79 -1.75 14.33
C LYS A 506 20.83 -2.82 14.00
N MET A 507 21.77 -2.57 13.09
CA MET A 507 22.88 -3.49 12.80
C MET A 507 23.80 -3.73 14.01
N GLU A 508 24.10 -2.68 14.77
CA GLU A 508 24.93 -2.71 15.98
C GLU A 508 24.23 -3.45 17.14
N LEU A 509 22.89 -3.40 17.23
CA LEU A 509 22.12 -4.26 18.16
C LEU A 509 22.19 -5.76 17.81
N MET A 510 22.47 -6.11 16.54
CA MET A 510 22.45 -7.50 16.05
C MET A 510 23.85 -8.08 15.78
N LYS A 511 24.93 -7.36 16.11
CA LYS A 511 26.32 -7.76 15.78
C LYS A 511 26.81 -9.09 16.37
N ASP A 512 26.17 -9.55 17.44
CA ASP A 512 26.47 -10.84 18.07
C ASP A 512 25.62 -12.00 17.47
N ASP A 513 24.81 -11.71 16.43
CA ASP A 513 23.86 -12.63 15.79
C ASP A 513 23.88 -12.53 14.24
N PRO A 514 24.79 -13.24 13.57
CA PRO A 514 24.96 -13.16 12.11
C PRO A 514 23.75 -13.63 11.30
N GLU A 515 22.88 -14.49 11.86
CA GLU A 515 21.66 -14.97 11.20
C GLU A 515 20.61 -13.85 11.16
N LYS A 516 20.41 -13.11 12.26
CA LYS A 516 19.56 -11.91 12.27
C LYS A 516 20.13 -10.79 11.39
N GLN A 517 21.45 -10.61 11.35
CA GLN A 517 22.06 -9.66 10.42
C GLN A 517 21.80 -10.06 8.96
N GLY A 518 21.94 -11.34 8.61
CA GLY A 518 21.63 -11.85 7.27
C GLY A 518 20.17 -11.59 6.88
N ALA A 519 19.20 -11.96 7.73
CA ALA A 519 17.78 -11.74 7.47
C ALA A 519 17.39 -10.25 7.42
N PHE A 520 18.01 -9.40 8.25
CA PHE A 520 17.79 -7.96 8.18
C PHE A 520 18.40 -7.34 6.92
N MET A 521 19.62 -7.74 6.51
CA MET A 521 20.17 -7.33 5.22
C MET A 521 19.23 -7.75 4.08
N GLN A 522 18.76 -9.01 4.06
CA GLN A 522 17.80 -9.49 3.07
C GLN A 522 16.51 -8.64 3.01
N LYS A 523 15.88 -8.36 4.16
CA LYS A 523 14.71 -7.47 4.27
C LYS A 523 14.97 -6.09 3.65
N MET A 524 16.15 -5.53 3.90
CA MET A 524 16.50 -4.15 3.61
C MET A 524 17.04 -3.95 2.19
N MET A 525 17.53 -5.01 1.54
CA MET A 525 18.09 -4.99 0.18
C MET A 525 17.12 -5.49 -0.90
N GLY A 526 15.98 -6.04 -0.48
CA GLY A 526 14.88 -6.47 -1.34
C GLY A 526 15.15 -7.76 -2.12
N ALA A 527 14.26 -8.06 -3.08
CA ALA A 527 14.38 -9.22 -3.96
C ALA A 527 15.75 -9.29 -4.66
N GLY A 528 16.41 -10.44 -4.60
CA GLY A 528 17.74 -10.68 -5.16
C GLY A 528 18.89 -10.77 -4.15
N TYR A 529 18.65 -10.64 -2.84
CA TYR A 529 19.66 -11.01 -1.84
C TYR A 529 19.89 -12.53 -1.85
N GLY A 530 20.90 -12.98 -2.60
CA GLY A 530 21.29 -14.40 -2.69
C GLY A 530 20.51 -15.25 -3.70
N LYS A 531 19.64 -14.65 -4.52
CA LYS A 531 18.87 -15.28 -5.61
C LYS A 531 19.04 -14.49 -6.91
N GLU A 532 18.64 -15.07 -8.04
CA GLU A 532 18.46 -14.30 -9.28
C GLU A 532 17.38 -13.21 -9.07
N PRO A 533 17.63 -11.96 -9.51
CA PRO A 533 16.74 -10.84 -9.23
C PRO A 533 15.50 -10.85 -10.14
N ILE A 534 14.32 -10.84 -9.52
CA ILE A 534 13.00 -10.75 -10.20
C ILE A 534 12.73 -9.30 -10.70
N MET A 535 13.46 -8.31 -10.16
CA MET A 535 13.38 -6.90 -10.56
C MET A 535 14.59 -6.47 -11.39
N GLU A 536 14.32 -5.97 -12.59
CA GLU A 536 15.31 -5.44 -13.54
C GLU A 536 16.13 -4.30 -12.94
N VAL A 537 17.46 -4.43 -12.89
CA VAL A 537 18.35 -3.39 -12.36
C VAL A 537 18.38 -2.16 -13.28
N ASN A 538 18.38 -1.00 -12.63
CA ASN A 538 18.46 0.33 -13.19
C ASN A 538 19.52 1.17 -12.45
N MET A 539 19.80 2.37 -12.96
CA MET A 539 20.78 3.29 -12.37
C MET A 539 20.36 3.73 -10.97
N GLU A 540 19.05 3.85 -10.71
CA GLU A 540 18.46 4.19 -9.42
C GLU A 540 18.80 3.16 -8.35
N ARG A 541 18.71 1.87 -8.65
CA ARG A 541 19.10 0.80 -7.71
C ARG A 541 20.60 0.84 -7.45
N LEU A 542 21.44 0.93 -8.49
CA LEU A 542 22.91 1.06 -8.32
C LEU A 542 23.29 2.29 -7.48
N ARG A 543 22.62 3.42 -7.70
CA ARG A 543 22.77 4.66 -6.91
C ARG A 543 22.33 4.50 -5.48
N ALA A 544 21.19 3.87 -5.21
CA ALA A 544 20.73 3.62 -3.84
C ALA A 544 21.70 2.68 -3.10
N LEU A 545 22.21 1.63 -3.77
CA LEU A 545 23.26 0.75 -3.24
C LEU A 545 24.54 1.54 -2.90
N LYS A 546 24.94 2.49 -3.75
CA LYS A 546 26.10 3.35 -3.54
C LYS A 546 25.91 4.35 -2.41
N ASP A 547 24.75 5.01 -2.33
CA ASP A 547 24.39 5.90 -1.23
C ASP A 547 24.31 5.14 0.10
N MET A 548 23.94 3.85 0.09
CA MET A 548 23.98 3.00 1.28
C MET A 548 25.42 2.60 1.66
N GLU A 549 26.25 2.19 0.69
CA GLU A 549 27.68 1.90 0.89
C GLU A 549 28.45 3.09 1.47
N ASN A 550 28.25 4.28 0.91
CA ASN A 550 28.91 5.53 1.34
C ASN A 550 28.49 5.96 2.76
N ASN A 551 27.39 5.42 3.31
CA ASN A 551 26.89 5.71 4.66
C ASN A 551 27.07 4.56 5.66
N MET A 552 27.60 3.41 5.22
CA MET A 552 27.79 2.20 6.02
C MET A 552 29.20 2.11 6.62
N PRO A 553 29.37 1.66 7.88
CA PRO A 553 30.68 1.30 8.41
C PRO A 553 31.40 0.22 7.57
N GLU A 554 32.73 0.33 7.46
CA GLU A 554 33.61 -0.60 6.70
C GLU A 554 33.43 -2.10 7.01
N GLU A 555 32.97 -2.45 8.21
CA GLU A 555 32.68 -3.84 8.56
C GLU A 555 31.42 -4.36 7.85
N PHE A 556 30.44 -3.50 7.61
CA PHE A 556 29.17 -3.81 6.93
C PHE A 556 29.20 -3.61 5.42
N LYS A 557 30.11 -2.77 4.88
CA LYS A 557 30.29 -2.61 3.41
C LYS A 557 30.52 -3.96 2.70
N LYS A 558 31.21 -4.90 3.35
CA LYS A 558 31.45 -6.28 2.88
C LYS A 558 30.19 -7.11 2.66
N HIS A 559 29.07 -6.76 3.31
CA HIS A 559 27.78 -7.39 3.06
C HIS A 559 27.03 -6.75 1.87
N LEU A 560 27.39 -5.52 1.49
CA LEU A 560 26.88 -4.84 0.29
C LEU A 560 27.69 -5.20 -0.97
N GLU A 561 29.02 -5.35 -0.86
CA GLU A 561 29.91 -5.73 -1.98
C GLU A 561 29.34 -6.81 -2.93
N PRO A 562 28.89 -8.00 -2.46
CA PRO A 562 28.37 -9.04 -3.36
C PRO A 562 27.05 -8.64 -4.04
N ILE A 563 26.18 -7.88 -3.37
CA ILE A 563 24.90 -7.40 -3.89
C ILE A 563 25.13 -6.35 -4.98
N LYS A 564 26.07 -5.42 -4.70
CA LYS A 564 26.50 -4.37 -5.61
C LYS A 564 27.15 -4.96 -6.87
N ALA A 565 28.03 -5.95 -6.70
CA ALA A 565 28.66 -6.67 -7.81
C ALA A 565 27.63 -7.43 -8.67
N ALA A 566 26.65 -8.11 -8.05
CA ALA A 566 25.58 -8.78 -8.79
C ALA A 566 24.73 -7.79 -9.61
N ALA A 567 24.32 -6.68 -8.99
CA ALA A 567 23.56 -5.63 -9.69
C ALA A 567 24.36 -4.97 -10.82
N MET A 568 25.68 -4.76 -10.65
CA MET A 568 26.55 -4.24 -11.71
C MET A 568 26.68 -5.20 -12.89
N GLU A 569 26.84 -6.50 -12.64
CA GLU A 569 26.95 -7.50 -13.71
C GLU A 569 25.61 -7.67 -14.45
N GLU A 570 24.48 -7.63 -13.76
CA GLU A 570 23.15 -7.60 -14.40
C GLU A 570 22.96 -6.33 -15.25
N PHE A 571 23.26 -5.15 -14.72
CA PHE A 571 23.16 -3.89 -15.45
C PHE A 571 24.06 -3.85 -16.68
N LYS A 572 25.26 -4.43 -16.59
CA LYS A 572 26.17 -4.66 -17.71
C LYS A 572 25.58 -5.62 -18.74
N ASN A 573 24.99 -6.75 -18.33
CA ASN A 573 24.29 -7.67 -19.24
C ASN A 573 23.09 -6.99 -19.93
N LYS A 574 22.41 -6.06 -19.26
CA LYS A 574 21.36 -5.22 -19.84
C LYS A 574 21.92 -4.22 -20.87
N ILE A 575 23.07 -3.59 -20.57
CA ILE A 575 23.80 -2.75 -21.53
C ILE A 575 24.19 -3.53 -22.80
N GLU A 576 24.64 -4.78 -22.66
CA GLU A 576 25.05 -5.61 -23.80
C GLU A 576 23.88 -5.95 -24.75
N GLN A 577 22.63 -5.90 -24.29
CA GLN A 577 21.43 -6.06 -25.13
C GLN A 577 21.06 -4.79 -25.92
N PHE A 578 21.58 -3.60 -25.56
CA PHE A 578 21.25 -2.35 -26.23
C PHE A 578 21.89 -2.19 -27.62
N ASP A 579 22.97 -2.92 -27.90
CA ASP A 579 23.55 -2.97 -29.27
C ASP A 579 22.67 -3.79 -30.24
N GLU A 580 21.82 -4.69 -29.71
CA GLU A 580 20.82 -5.44 -30.50
C GLU A 580 19.48 -4.72 -30.65
N ASN A 581 19.18 -3.72 -29.80
CA ASN A 581 17.92 -2.99 -29.82
C ASN A 581 18.12 -1.46 -29.63
N PRO A 582 18.26 -0.71 -30.73
CA PRO A 582 18.45 0.75 -30.70
C PRO A 582 17.30 1.53 -30.08
N GLU A 583 16.05 1.07 -30.22
CA GLU A 583 14.87 1.74 -29.65
C GLU A 583 14.89 1.67 -28.12
N LYS A 584 15.16 0.47 -27.55
CA LYS A 584 15.41 0.31 -26.11
C LYS A 584 16.60 1.15 -25.64
N LYS A 585 17.67 1.26 -26.44
CA LYS A 585 18.83 2.11 -26.13
C LYS A 585 18.42 3.58 -26.04
N GLU A 586 17.64 4.08 -27.01
CA GLU A 586 17.17 5.47 -27.03
C GLU A 586 16.24 5.77 -25.84
N MET A 587 15.23 4.93 -25.60
CA MET A 587 14.32 5.06 -24.45
C MET A 587 15.07 5.00 -23.10
N PHE A 588 16.02 4.06 -22.94
CA PHE A 588 16.87 4.01 -21.74
C PHE A 588 17.66 5.31 -21.56
N MET A 589 18.28 5.80 -22.64
CA MET A 589 19.06 7.04 -22.64
C MET A 589 18.19 8.30 -22.40
N GLU A 590 16.88 8.26 -22.65
CA GLU A 590 15.92 9.33 -22.32
C GLU A 590 15.40 9.25 -20.88
N GLY A 591 15.30 8.04 -20.31
CA GLY A 591 14.94 7.83 -18.90
C GLY A 591 16.06 8.16 -17.91
N MET A 592 17.31 8.33 -18.36
CA MET A 592 18.44 8.62 -17.47
C MET A 592 18.30 9.95 -16.72
N ARG A 593 18.56 9.89 -15.41
CA ARG A 593 18.77 11.07 -14.57
C ARG A 593 20.19 11.60 -14.79
N ASN A 594 20.30 12.93 -14.86
CA ASN A 594 21.55 13.60 -15.22
C ASN A 594 22.06 14.42 -14.02
N ASP A 595 22.79 13.76 -13.11
CA ASP A 595 23.35 14.38 -11.90
C ASP A 595 24.70 13.80 -11.46
N ALA A 596 25.34 14.44 -10.47
CA ALA A 596 26.65 14.05 -9.95
C ALA A 596 26.70 12.61 -9.39
N ARG A 597 25.55 12.08 -8.91
CA ARG A 597 25.41 10.69 -8.44
C ARG A 597 25.37 9.71 -9.61
N HIS A 598 24.73 10.06 -10.72
CA HIS A 598 24.74 9.22 -11.93
C HIS A 598 26.14 9.14 -12.56
N PHE A 599 26.89 10.24 -12.58
CA PHE A 599 28.28 10.20 -13.05
C PHE A 599 29.18 9.30 -12.16
N GLU A 600 28.91 9.20 -10.86
CA GLU A 600 29.67 8.31 -9.95
C GLU A 600 29.44 6.83 -10.30
N ILE A 601 28.18 6.45 -10.52
CA ILE A 601 27.81 5.10 -10.98
C ILE A 601 28.38 4.81 -12.38
N MET A 602 28.30 5.77 -13.31
CA MET A 602 28.92 5.62 -14.64
C MET A 602 30.43 5.37 -14.55
N GLU A 603 31.14 6.05 -13.65
CA GLU A 603 32.58 5.83 -13.47
C GLU A 603 32.90 4.46 -12.83
N GLU A 604 32.14 4.03 -11.82
CA GLU A 604 32.33 2.71 -11.22
C GLU A 604 32.00 1.56 -12.18
N LEU A 605 31.02 1.75 -13.07
CA LEU A 605 30.76 0.85 -14.20
C LEU A 605 31.92 0.86 -15.21
N GLU A 606 32.44 2.04 -15.58
CA GLU A 606 33.57 2.14 -16.51
C GLU A 606 34.81 1.40 -15.99
N GLU A 607 35.12 1.49 -14.69
CA GLU A 607 36.25 0.76 -14.09
C GLU A 607 36.10 -0.76 -14.23
N ASN A 608 34.88 -1.30 -14.14
CA ASN A 608 34.57 -2.73 -14.18
C ASN A 608 34.21 -3.28 -15.59
N MET A 609 34.03 -2.43 -16.61
CA MET A 609 33.61 -2.84 -17.96
C MET A 609 34.77 -3.03 -18.97
N ASP A 610 34.55 -3.95 -19.91
CA ASP A 610 35.44 -4.22 -21.05
C ASP A 610 35.70 -2.96 -21.88
N PRO A 611 36.93 -2.72 -22.38
CA PRO A 611 37.28 -1.48 -23.10
C PRO A 611 36.40 -1.15 -24.31
N GLU A 612 35.85 -2.15 -24.99
CA GLU A 612 34.96 -1.95 -26.15
C GLU A 612 33.56 -1.47 -25.72
N LYS A 613 33.08 -1.93 -24.56
CA LYS A 613 31.75 -1.60 -23.99
C LYS A 613 31.74 -0.24 -23.26
N ARG A 614 32.90 0.24 -22.80
CA ARG A 614 33.07 1.58 -22.19
C ARG A 614 32.56 2.72 -23.08
N ARG A 615 32.55 2.52 -24.41
CA ARG A 615 31.97 3.48 -25.36
C ARG A 615 30.52 3.85 -25.00
N MET A 616 29.69 2.90 -24.56
CA MET A 616 28.31 3.26 -24.16
C MET A 616 28.29 4.12 -22.89
N ILE A 617 29.20 3.88 -21.94
CA ILE A 617 29.31 4.73 -20.74
C ILE A 617 29.80 6.15 -21.10
N ASP A 618 30.71 6.27 -22.07
CA ASP A 618 31.12 7.59 -22.60
C ASP A 618 29.95 8.28 -23.34
N GLU A 619 29.16 7.56 -24.15
CA GLU A 619 27.93 8.07 -24.80
C GLU A 619 26.87 8.51 -23.77
N MET A 620 26.65 7.72 -22.71
CA MET A 620 25.76 8.05 -21.59
C MET A 620 26.20 9.33 -20.88
N ARG A 621 27.50 9.47 -20.60
CA ARG A 621 28.09 10.64 -19.94
C ARG A 621 27.98 11.89 -20.81
N GLU A 622 28.22 11.78 -22.12
CA GLU A 622 28.09 12.91 -23.04
C GLU A 622 26.63 13.38 -23.09
N LYS A 623 25.65 12.48 -23.31
CA LYS A 623 24.23 12.86 -23.32
C LYS A 623 23.82 13.52 -22.00
N ALA A 624 24.14 12.90 -20.87
CA ALA A 624 23.80 13.41 -19.55
C ALA A 624 24.37 14.82 -19.30
N PHE A 625 25.60 15.09 -19.74
CA PHE A 625 26.17 16.43 -19.67
C PHE A 625 25.48 17.43 -20.61
N MET A 626 25.17 17.04 -21.86
CA MET A 626 24.47 17.91 -22.82
C MET A 626 23.09 18.33 -22.30
N ASP A 627 22.36 17.41 -21.66
CA ASP A 627 21.05 17.69 -21.06
C ASP A 627 21.15 18.63 -19.85
N ILE A 628 22.21 18.49 -19.02
CA ILE A 628 22.51 19.43 -17.93
C ILE A 628 22.82 20.82 -18.49
N ASN A 629 23.76 20.92 -19.42
CA ASN A 629 24.16 22.19 -20.04
C ASN A 629 22.97 22.86 -20.75
N GLY A 630 22.16 22.09 -21.48
CA GLY A 630 20.98 22.57 -22.19
C GLY A 630 19.79 22.94 -21.29
N GLN A 631 19.74 22.50 -20.03
CA GLN A 631 18.83 23.04 -19.02
C GLN A 631 19.41 24.28 -18.34
N PHE A 632 20.69 24.24 -17.97
CA PHE A 632 21.41 25.36 -17.39
C PHE A 632 21.34 26.62 -18.27
N GLU A 633 21.62 26.51 -19.57
CA GLU A 633 21.53 27.60 -20.55
C GLU A 633 20.14 28.25 -20.62
N LYS A 634 19.06 27.46 -20.45
CA LYS A 634 17.67 27.96 -20.47
C LYS A 634 17.30 28.75 -19.21
N LEU A 635 17.88 28.38 -18.07
CA LEU A 635 17.61 29.00 -16.77
C LEU A 635 18.50 30.23 -16.52
N ASN A 636 19.68 30.27 -17.14
CA ASN A 636 20.70 31.29 -16.91
C ASN A 636 20.21 32.69 -17.34
N GLY A 637 19.93 33.56 -16.36
CA GLY A 637 19.41 34.90 -16.61
C GLY A 637 17.92 34.97 -16.92
N HIS A 638 17.13 33.95 -16.59
CA HIS A 638 15.66 33.97 -16.70
C HIS A 638 14.96 33.88 -15.34
N ASN A 639 15.18 32.81 -14.57
CA ASN A 639 14.69 32.69 -13.20
C ASN A 639 15.78 32.14 -12.25
N PRO A 640 16.31 32.96 -11.32
CA PRO A 640 17.29 32.50 -10.34
C PRO A 640 16.78 31.37 -9.43
N GLU A 641 15.49 31.36 -9.07
CA GLU A 641 14.92 30.36 -8.16
C GLU A 641 14.82 28.98 -8.83
N GLU A 642 14.47 28.95 -10.12
CA GLU A 642 14.50 27.71 -10.92
C GLU A 642 15.92 27.23 -11.18
N LYS A 643 16.88 28.14 -11.45
CA LYS A 643 18.30 27.79 -11.60
C LYS A 643 18.86 27.17 -10.31
N GLU A 644 18.54 27.76 -9.17
CA GLU A 644 18.93 27.29 -7.84
C GLU A 644 18.34 25.89 -7.52
N ALA A 645 17.04 25.69 -7.77
CA ALA A 645 16.41 24.39 -7.60
C ALA A 645 16.98 23.32 -8.55
N PHE A 646 17.30 23.70 -9.79
CA PHE A 646 17.96 22.82 -10.76
C PHE A 646 19.37 22.43 -10.30
N LEU A 647 20.20 23.39 -9.89
CA LEU A 647 21.54 23.14 -9.33
C LEU A 647 21.45 22.22 -8.10
N HIS A 648 20.51 22.48 -7.19
CA HIS A 648 20.31 21.62 -6.01
C HIS A 648 19.96 20.18 -6.39
N ARG A 649 19.15 19.97 -7.44
CA ARG A 649 18.77 18.64 -7.93
C ARG A 649 19.98 17.88 -8.50
N ILE A 650 20.79 18.52 -9.34
CA ILE A 650 21.91 17.87 -10.05
C ILE A 650 23.22 17.78 -9.24
N ALA A 651 23.33 18.56 -8.16
CA ALA A 651 24.44 18.49 -7.22
C ALA A 651 24.51 17.13 -6.50
N GLY A 652 25.72 16.73 -6.12
CA GLY A 652 25.95 15.61 -5.23
C GLY A 652 25.68 15.95 -3.76
N ASP A 653 25.95 15.00 -2.88
CA ASP A 653 26.17 15.25 -1.44
C ASP A 653 27.28 14.37 -0.83
N ASP A 654 28.10 13.71 -1.66
CA ASP A 654 29.33 13.03 -1.23
C ASP A 654 30.61 13.77 -1.71
N PRO A 655 31.70 13.78 -0.92
CA PRO A 655 32.97 14.35 -1.35
C PRO A 655 33.58 13.67 -2.59
N GLN A 656 33.37 12.36 -2.77
CA GLN A 656 33.95 11.61 -3.91
C GLN A 656 33.40 12.10 -5.25
N GLN A 657 32.12 12.46 -5.30
CA GLN A 657 31.42 12.98 -6.48
C GLN A 657 32.06 14.27 -7.03
N ILE A 658 32.77 15.07 -6.22
CA ILE A 658 33.56 16.22 -6.74
C ILE A 658 34.64 15.73 -7.72
N ARG A 659 35.36 14.65 -7.38
CA ARG A 659 36.41 14.09 -8.26
C ARG A 659 35.82 13.49 -9.54
N VAL A 660 34.61 12.94 -9.45
CA VAL A 660 33.87 12.42 -10.59
C VAL A 660 33.54 13.57 -11.54
N LEU A 661 32.92 14.64 -11.05
CA LEU A 661 32.61 15.84 -11.85
C LEU A 661 33.86 16.48 -12.47
N GLU A 662 35.02 16.44 -11.80
CA GLU A 662 36.28 16.88 -12.40
C GLU A 662 36.76 15.97 -13.53
N ARG A 663 36.60 14.65 -13.42
CA ARG A 663 36.94 13.69 -14.48
C ARG A 663 35.96 13.77 -15.66
N VAL A 664 34.69 14.09 -15.40
CA VAL A 664 33.70 14.49 -16.42
C VAL A 664 34.18 15.76 -17.15
N ARG A 665 34.53 16.83 -16.42
CA ARG A 665 35.09 18.08 -16.99
C ARG A 665 36.37 17.84 -17.80
N GLU A 666 37.26 16.98 -17.34
CA GLU A 666 38.52 16.65 -18.03
C GLU A 666 38.31 15.79 -19.30
N LYS A 667 37.37 14.83 -19.29
CA LYS A 667 37.00 14.05 -20.49
C LYS A 667 36.34 14.92 -21.57
N LEU A 668 35.41 15.78 -21.17
CA LEU A 668 34.61 16.62 -22.07
C LEU A 668 35.40 17.78 -22.70
N ASN A 669 36.45 18.26 -22.03
CA ASN A 669 37.26 19.40 -22.48
C ASN A 669 38.05 19.08 -23.76
N GLY A 670 37.45 19.40 -24.91
CA GLY A 670 37.96 19.14 -26.25
C GLY A 670 37.09 18.21 -27.10
N GLN A 671 36.03 17.64 -26.54
CA GLN A 671 35.02 16.85 -27.26
C GLN A 671 33.74 17.65 -27.55
N LEU A 672 33.31 18.49 -26.61
CA LEU A 672 32.12 19.32 -26.72
C LEU A 672 32.21 20.37 -27.85
N PRO A 673 31.07 20.79 -28.44
CA PRO A 673 31.03 21.92 -29.35
C PRO A 673 31.39 23.22 -28.62
N GLY A 674 32.10 24.13 -29.31
CA GLY A 674 32.74 25.31 -28.71
C GLY A 674 31.83 26.42 -28.16
N ASN A 675 30.54 26.12 -27.94
CA ASN A 675 29.59 26.94 -27.19
C ASN A 675 29.27 26.40 -25.79
N ALA A 676 29.56 25.13 -25.50
CA ALA A 676 29.21 24.50 -24.22
C ALA A 676 30.08 25.03 -23.08
N GLN A 677 29.45 25.50 -22.00
CA GLN A 677 30.11 26.17 -20.88
C GLN A 677 30.54 25.17 -19.78
N ALA A 678 31.24 24.09 -20.16
CA ALA A 678 31.48 22.97 -19.24
C ALA A 678 32.25 23.33 -17.96
N ASP A 679 33.23 24.22 -18.04
CA ASP A 679 33.95 24.69 -16.84
C ASP A 679 33.06 25.53 -15.91
N ASP A 680 32.13 26.34 -16.46
CA ASP A 680 31.22 27.18 -15.67
C ASP A 680 30.07 26.34 -15.05
N VAL A 681 29.43 25.50 -15.85
CA VAL A 681 28.34 24.59 -15.43
C VAL A 681 28.82 23.66 -14.31
N ILE A 682 29.97 23.01 -14.51
CA ILE A 682 30.53 22.09 -13.52
C ILE A 682 31.05 22.85 -12.30
N GLY A 683 31.48 24.11 -12.46
CA GLY A 683 31.81 25.03 -11.37
C GLY A 683 30.62 25.26 -10.43
N GLU A 684 29.50 25.77 -10.95
CA GLU A 684 28.30 26.03 -10.14
C GLU A 684 27.72 24.75 -9.50
N VAL A 685 27.78 23.61 -10.18
CA VAL A 685 27.36 22.31 -9.61
C VAL A 685 28.28 21.86 -8.46
N MET A 686 29.59 22.09 -8.57
CA MET A 686 30.51 21.83 -7.45
C MET A 686 30.23 22.75 -6.26
N GLU A 687 29.98 24.04 -6.50
CA GLU A 687 29.66 24.99 -5.42
C GLU A 687 28.36 24.60 -4.70
N LYS A 688 27.29 24.26 -5.43
CA LYS A 688 26.03 23.80 -4.82
C LYS A 688 26.16 22.44 -4.12
N GLN A 689 27.00 21.55 -4.62
CA GLN A 689 27.33 20.29 -3.95
C GLN A 689 28.10 20.50 -2.63
N ILE A 690 28.94 21.53 -2.54
CA ILE A 690 29.66 21.87 -1.32
C ILE A 690 28.69 22.34 -0.23
N GLU A 691 27.68 23.13 -0.56
CA GLU A 691 26.60 23.49 0.36
C GLU A 691 25.81 22.27 0.84
N ARG A 692 25.39 21.40 -0.10
CA ARG A 692 24.68 20.14 0.25
C ARG A 692 25.51 19.19 1.11
N MET A 693 26.85 19.19 0.97
CA MET A 693 27.74 18.48 1.89
C MET A 693 27.76 19.09 3.29
N GLU A 694 27.62 20.41 3.44
CA GLU A 694 27.42 21.02 4.76
C GLU A 694 26.11 20.57 5.39
N ASP A 695 25.03 20.55 4.60
CA ASP A 695 23.67 20.15 5.02
C ASP A 695 23.61 18.69 5.46
N LYS A 696 24.16 17.78 4.65
CA LYS A 696 24.31 16.37 5.02
C LYS A 696 25.03 16.21 6.36
N ALA A 697 26.12 16.94 6.54
CA ALA A 697 26.89 16.95 7.79
C ALA A 697 26.20 17.70 8.95
N LYS A 698 25.06 18.40 8.76
CA LYS A 698 24.21 18.95 9.85
C LYS A 698 23.29 17.88 10.44
N PHE A 699 22.90 16.86 9.64
CA PHE A 699 21.87 15.89 10.03
C PHE A 699 22.39 14.49 10.41
N MET A 700 23.66 14.15 10.13
CA MET A 700 24.28 12.93 10.67
C MET A 700 24.39 13.02 12.21
N GLU A 701 23.76 12.09 12.93
CA GLU A 701 23.93 11.95 14.39
C GLU A 701 25.07 10.98 14.74
N ASP A 702 25.50 10.13 13.81
CA ASP A 702 26.54 9.12 14.05
C ASP A 702 27.98 9.67 13.96
N PRO A 703 28.82 9.44 14.99
CA PRO A 703 30.18 9.98 15.04
C PRO A 703 31.17 9.31 14.06
N ASP A 704 30.98 8.03 13.72
CA ASP A 704 31.89 7.32 12.81
C ASP A 704 31.63 7.74 11.36
N ARG A 705 30.36 7.91 10.98
CA ARG A 705 29.95 8.48 9.68
C ARG A 705 30.49 9.90 9.52
N LEU A 706 30.42 10.73 10.55
CA LEU A 706 31.01 12.07 10.55
C LEU A 706 32.55 12.03 10.44
N GLU A 707 33.25 11.10 11.10
CA GLU A 707 34.70 10.94 10.94
C GLU A 707 35.08 10.46 9.53
N GLU A 708 34.34 9.52 8.94
CA GLU A 708 34.58 9.06 7.58
C GLU A 708 34.31 10.16 6.53
N PHE A 709 33.20 10.89 6.67
CA PHE A 709 32.90 12.05 5.82
C PHE A 709 34.01 13.12 5.93
N LYS A 710 34.49 13.40 7.15
CA LYS A 710 35.62 14.32 7.39
C LYS A 710 36.92 13.81 6.76
N LYS A 711 37.21 12.51 6.84
CA LYS A 711 38.36 11.83 6.20
C LYS A 711 38.28 11.95 4.67
N ASN A 712 37.11 11.75 4.08
CA ASN A 712 36.87 11.88 2.65
C ASN A 712 37.04 13.35 2.19
N MET A 713 36.47 14.32 2.92
CA MET A 713 36.69 15.76 2.69
C MET A 713 38.17 16.19 2.83
N ASN A 714 38.91 15.62 3.78
CA ASN A 714 40.33 15.91 3.96
C ASN A 714 41.25 15.20 2.94
N SER A 715 40.70 14.36 2.06
CA SER A 715 41.50 13.72 1.01
C SER A 715 42.13 14.76 0.08
N TRP A 716 43.41 14.55 -0.22
CA TRP A 716 44.32 15.61 -0.69
C TRP A 716 43.85 16.38 -1.93
N GLY A 717 43.22 15.69 -2.88
CA GLY A 717 42.72 16.30 -4.11
C GLY A 717 41.50 17.23 -3.92
N ILE A 718 40.67 16.98 -2.90
CA ILE A 718 39.46 17.77 -2.62
C ILE A 718 39.85 19.03 -1.85
N LYS A 719 40.59 18.87 -0.74
CA LYS A 719 40.96 19.97 0.16
C LYS A 719 41.69 21.13 -0.54
N GLN A 720 42.58 20.86 -1.50
CA GLN A 720 43.28 21.91 -2.25
C GLN A 720 42.42 22.67 -3.27
N LYS A 721 41.18 22.22 -3.52
CA LYS A 721 40.25 22.80 -4.50
C LYS A 721 39.14 23.58 -3.79
N LEU A 722 38.65 23.03 -2.68
CA LEU A 722 37.88 23.75 -1.66
C LEU A 722 38.61 24.97 -1.06
N GLN A 723 39.93 25.08 -1.23
CA GLN A 723 40.75 26.24 -0.87
C GLN A 723 40.96 27.25 -2.02
N LYS A 724 40.32 27.05 -3.19
CA LYS A 724 40.41 27.94 -4.37
C LYS A 724 39.08 28.61 -4.72
N THR A 725 37.97 28.01 -4.35
CA THR A 725 36.63 28.62 -4.35
C THR A 725 36.60 29.75 -3.31
N GLU A 726 36.37 31.00 -3.73
CA GLU A 726 36.29 32.14 -2.78
C GLU A 726 35.08 32.04 -1.83
N TYR A 727 34.10 31.19 -2.16
CA TYR A 727 32.82 31.05 -1.45
C TYR A 727 32.81 30.04 -0.29
N PHE A 728 33.83 29.19 -0.14
CA PHE A 728 33.80 28.11 0.87
C PHE A 728 34.98 28.11 1.85
N ASP A 729 34.70 28.41 3.12
CA ASP A 729 35.68 28.32 4.21
C ASP A 729 35.85 26.88 4.69
N SER A 730 36.56 26.10 3.88
CA SER A 730 36.90 24.70 4.18
C SER A 730 37.63 24.49 5.51
N GLU A 731 38.31 25.49 6.05
CA GLU A 731 38.89 25.38 7.38
C GLU A 731 37.84 25.48 8.49
N ASN A 732 36.94 26.46 8.41
CA ASN A 732 35.90 26.62 9.43
C ASN A 732 34.81 25.54 9.33
N PHE A 733 34.51 25.02 8.14
CA PHE A 733 33.70 23.82 8.00
C PHE A 733 34.34 22.60 8.69
N ILE A 734 35.62 22.31 8.42
CA ILE A 734 36.33 21.17 9.04
C ILE A 734 36.45 21.33 10.57
N LYS A 735 36.63 22.55 11.09
CA LYS A 735 36.58 22.85 12.54
C LYS A 735 35.18 22.65 13.12
N GLY A 736 34.14 23.02 12.36
CA GLY A 736 32.74 22.77 12.73
C GLY A 736 32.43 21.27 12.80
N MET A 737 32.97 20.47 11.88
CA MET A 737 32.87 19.01 11.93
C MET A 737 33.51 18.42 13.19
N ASP A 738 34.67 18.90 13.64
CA ASP A 738 35.30 18.42 14.89
C ASP A 738 34.37 18.60 16.10
N ALA A 739 33.74 19.77 16.24
CA ALA A 739 32.77 20.02 17.31
C ALA A 739 31.49 19.18 17.17
N ARG A 740 31.04 18.89 15.93
CA ARG A 740 29.92 17.97 15.68
C ARG A 740 30.28 16.53 16.07
N ILE A 741 31.48 16.05 15.74
CA ILE A 741 31.95 14.69 16.10
C ILE A 741 32.05 14.51 17.61
N GLU A 742 32.57 15.50 18.35
CA GLU A 742 32.67 15.43 19.83
C GLU A 742 31.28 15.36 20.48
N ASN A 743 30.35 16.22 20.05
CA ASN A 743 28.95 16.22 20.49
C ASN A 743 28.20 14.93 20.08
N ALA A 744 28.44 14.42 18.86
CA ALA A 744 27.85 13.18 18.36
C ALA A 744 28.26 11.97 19.22
N LYS A 745 29.52 11.91 19.68
CA LYS A 745 29.99 10.82 20.56
C LYS A 745 29.28 10.81 21.92
N GLU A 746 29.16 11.98 22.55
CA GLU A 746 28.46 12.11 23.84
C GLU A 746 26.98 11.71 23.72
N ASN A 747 26.29 12.17 22.68
CA ASN A 747 24.88 11.80 22.45
C ASN A 747 24.71 10.33 22.04
N HIS A 748 25.60 9.77 21.21
CA HIS A 748 25.49 8.41 20.70
C HIS A 748 25.65 7.35 21.81
N GLU A 749 26.56 7.55 22.77
CA GLU A 749 26.71 6.63 23.92
C GLU A 749 25.41 6.58 24.74
N ILE A 750 24.82 7.75 25.03
CA ILE A 750 23.54 7.89 25.73
C ILE A 750 22.38 7.28 24.92
N LYS A 751 22.35 7.51 23.60
CA LYS A 751 21.31 7.00 22.68
C LYS A 751 21.35 5.46 22.62
N MET A 752 22.53 4.87 22.53
CA MET A 752 22.72 3.42 22.47
C MET A 752 22.43 2.71 23.79
N GLU A 753 22.70 3.32 24.95
CA GLU A 753 22.27 2.76 26.25
C GLU A 753 20.74 2.78 26.38
N ASN A 754 20.11 3.93 26.09
CA ASN A 754 18.64 4.04 26.10
C ASN A 754 17.98 3.06 25.12
N MET A 755 18.54 2.91 23.91
CA MET A 755 18.03 1.97 22.91
C MET A 755 18.10 0.52 23.38
N LYS A 756 19.23 0.08 23.97
CA LYS A 756 19.34 -1.28 24.53
C LYS A 756 18.31 -1.54 25.62
N VAL A 757 18.02 -0.55 26.46
CA VAL A 757 16.96 -0.63 27.48
C VAL A 757 15.55 -0.66 26.86
N MET A 758 15.29 0.07 25.77
CA MET A 758 14.00 0.02 25.08
C MET A 758 13.80 -1.30 24.33
N GLU A 759 14.82 -1.81 23.65
CA GLU A 759 14.73 -3.06 22.89
C GLU A 759 14.64 -4.28 23.82
N GLN A 760 15.32 -4.26 24.96
CA GLN A 760 15.09 -5.24 26.03
C GLN A 760 13.63 -5.22 26.50
N LYS A 761 13.04 -4.04 26.75
CA LYS A 761 11.62 -3.92 27.15
C LYS A 761 10.67 -4.41 26.04
N ARG A 762 10.93 -4.09 24.78
CA ARG A 762 10.18 -4.62 23.62
C ARG A 762 10.25 -6.14 23.56
N MET A 763 11.43 -6.72 23.76
CA MET A 763 11.61 -8.18 23.79
C MET A 763 10.92 -8.83 25.01
N GLU A 764 10.97 -8.22 26.18
CA GLU A 764 10.22 -8.67 27.37
C GLU A 764 8.69 -8.60 27.15
N GLU A 765 8.19 -7.51 26.55
CA GLU A 765 6.76 -7.32 26.25
C GLU A 765 6.27 -8.23 25.11
N LYS A 766 7.04 -8.38 24.03
CA LYS A 766 6.78 -9.34 22.95
C LYS A 766 6.75 -10.78 23.48
N ASN A 767 7.71 -11.16 24.34
CA ASN A 767 7.69 -12.47 24.99
C ASN A 767 6.50 -12.61 25.95
N ARG A 768 6.07 -11.54 26.65
CA ARG A 768 4.84 -11.55 27.44
C ARG A 768 3.62 -11.81 26.54
N MET A 769 3.45 -11.05 25.46
CA MET A 769 2.35 -11.19 24.52
C MET A 769 2.32 -12.59 23.89
N ARG A 770 3.44 -13.12 23.38
CA ARG A 770 3.51 -14.47 22.80
C ARG A 770 3.10 -15.59 23.77
N ASN A 771 3.33 -15.41 25.07
CA ASN A 771 2.91 -16.36 26.11
C ASN A 771 1.48 -16.14 26.63
N GLU A 772 0.93 -14.93 26.50
CA GLU A 772 -0.41 -14.56 26.97
C GLU A 772 -1.49 -14.69 25.88
N MET A 773 -1.14 -14.46 24.60
CA MET A 773 -2.03 -14.42 23.44
C MET A 773 -2.82 -15.74 23.25
N PRO A 774 -2.20 -16.95 23.24
CA PRO A 774 -2.96 -18.20 23.17
C PRO A 774 -3.97 -18.38 24.31
N GLN A 775 -3.69 -17.82 25.50
CA GLN A 775 -4.64 -17.82 26.61
C GLN A 775 -5.72 -16.76 26.46
N MET A 776 -5.43 -15.63 25.80
CA MET A 776 -6.37 -14.56 25.52
C MET A 776 -7.37 -15.02 24.45
N ASP A 777 -6.89 -15.68 23.40
CA ASP A 777 -7.72 -16.31 22.37
C ASP A 777 -8.55 -17.46 22.95
N GLN A 778 -7.97 -18.32 23.80
CA GLN A 778 -8.76 -19.33 24.52
C GLN A 778 -9.85 -18.68 25.39
N LYS A 779 -9.55 -17.59 26.12
CA LYS A 779 -10.54 -16.87 26.96
C LYS A 779 -11.63 -16.20 26.11
N MET A 780 -11.28 -15.65 24.95
CA MET A 780 -12.21 -15.09 23.96
C MET A 780 -13.12 -16.18 23.39
N HIS A 781 -12.55 -17.31 22.98
CA HIS A 781 -13.29 -18.45 22.45
C HIS A 781 -14.21 -19.06 23.51
N GLU A 782 -13.74 -19.27 24.74
CA GLU A 782 -14.56 -19.70 25.87
C GLU A 782 -15.66 -18.70 26.23
N ALA A 783 -15.41 -17.38 26.13
CA ALA A 783 -16.44 -16.37 26.35
C ALA A 783 -17.52 -16.44 25.27
N ASN A 784 -17.12 -16.57 24.00
CA ASN A 784 -18.04 -16.68 22.86
C ASN A 784 -18.83 -18.01 22.90
N GLU A 785 -18.20 -19.12 23.27
CA GLU A 785 -18.87 -20.40 23.59
C GLU A 785 -19.90 -20.24 24.71
N ARG A 786 -19.55 -19.55 25.82
CA ARG A 786 -20.49 -19.33 26.95
C ARG A 786 -21.66 -18.43 26.53
N ILE A 787 -21.44 -17.41 25.69
CA ILE A 787 -22.50 -16.58 25.11
C ILE A 787 -23.40 -17.43 24.20
N ARG A 788 -22.81 -18.24 23.30
CA ARG A 788 -23.52 -19.13 22.37
C ARG A 788 -24.36 -20.20 23.09
N ASN A 789 -23.81 -20.80 24.14
CA ASN A 789 -24.41 -21.95 24.84
C ASN A 789 -25.37 -21.55 25.99
N SER A 790 -25.34 -20.31 26.49
CA SER A 790 -26.20 -19.88 27.61
C SER A 790 -27.65 -19.60 27.22
N GLY A 791 -27.92 -19.24 25.96
CA GLY A 791 -29.27 -19.18 25.38
C GLY A 791 -30.28 -18.21 26.01
N GLY A 792 -29.86 -17.40 26.98
CA GLY A 792 -30.69 -16.47 27.75
C GLY A 792 -30.29 -15.01 27.58
N GLN A 793 -31.10 -14.09 28.10
CA GLN A 793 -30.72 -12.68 28.16
C GLN A 793 -29.50 -12.50 29.07
N PRO A 794 -28.53 -11.62 28.73
CA PRO A 794 -27.44 -11.30 29.64
C PRO A 794 -28.00 -10.60 30.89
N GLU A 795 -27.62 -11.09 32.07
CA GLU A 795 -27.77 -10.28 33.29
C GLU A 795 -26.94 -9.00 33.18
N PRO A 796 -27.39 -7.87 33.77
CA PRO A 796 -26.63 -6.63 33.75
C PRO A 796 -25.32 -6.78 34.55
N ALA A 797 -24.22 -7.00 33.83
CA ALA A 797 -22.92 -7.30 34.41
C ALA A 797 -22.45 -6.17 35.35
N ARG A 798 -22.18 -6.52 36.62
CA ARG A 798 -21.40 -5.66 37.53
C ARG A 798 -19.97 -5.59 37.00
N GLN A 799 -19.60 -4.45 36.42
CA GLN A 799 -18.32 -4.19 35.75
C GLN A 799 -17.09 -4.77 36.49
N PRO A 800 -16.42 -5.80 35.96
CA PRO A 800 -15.15 -6.30 36.46
C PRO A 800 -14.05 -6.01 35.42
N GLY A 801 -13.81 -4.73 35.12
CA GLY A 801 -12.94 -4.31 34.00
C GLY A 801 -11.96 -3.17 34.30
N LYS A 802 -12.42 -2.06 34.90
CA LYS A 802 -11.61 -0.84 35.07
C LYS A 802 -10.29 -1.06 35.84
N ASN A 803 -10.35 -1.83 36.93
CA ASN A 803 -9.23 -2.05 37.86
C ASN A 803 -8.04 -2.88 37.31
N ILE A 804 -8.02 -3.27 36.03
CA ILE A 804 -6.86 -3.95 35.42
C ILE A 804 -6.00 -2.92 34.66
N PHE A 805 -6.60 -2.18 33.72
CA PHE A 805 -5.87 -1.14 32.97
C PHE A 805 -5.50 0.07 33.83
N ASP A 806 -6.38 0.55 34.72
CA ASP A 806 -6.06 1.67 35.61
C ASP A 806 -4.83 1.36 36.50
N LYS A 807 -4.68 0.09 36.92
CA LYS A 807 -3.53 -0.38 37.70
C LYS A 807 -2.23 -0.55 36.91
N GLN A 808 -2.29 -0.71 35.60
CA GLN A 808 -1.09 -0.68 34.77
C GLN A 808 -0.61 0.76 34.53
N ARG A 809 -1.53 1.74 34.55
CA ARG A 809 -1.18 3.18 34.51
C ARG A 809 -0.56 3.69 35.82
N GLU A 810 -1.01 3.25 36.99
CA GLU A 810 -0.44 3.66 38.28
C GLU A 810 1.03 3.23 38.52
N ASN A 811 1.58 2.33 37.70
CA ASN A 811 2.99 1.92 37.77
C ASN A 811 3.94 2.78 36.90
N PHE A 812 3.43 3.72 36.10
CA PHE A 812 4.22 4.66 35.29
C PHE A 812 4.36 6.04 35.96
N ASP A 813 4.93 6.06 37.17
CA ASP A 813 5.39 7.30 37.82
C ASP A 813 6.83 7.61 37.36
N PHE A 814 6.99 8.66 36.55
CA PHE A 814 8.28 9.10 36.00
C PHE A 814 9.15 9.79 37.07
N LYS A 815 9.62 9.02 38.05
CA LYS A 815 10.65 9.48 38.97
C LYS A 815 11.96 9.70 38.21
N LYS A 816 12.29 10.97 37.99
CA LYS A 816 13.65 11.38 37.63
C LYS A 816 14.64 10.74 38.63
N PRO A 817 15.76 10.17 38.16
CA PRO A 817 16.86 9.85 39.06
C PRO A 817 17.42 11.18 39.63
N GLU A 818 17.55 11.25 40.95
CA GLU A 818 18.34 12.33 41.58
C GLU A 818 19.83 11.97 41.43
N GLU A 819 20.64 12.94 41.03
CA GLU A 819 22.06 12.73 40.72
C GLU A 819 22.90 12.52 42.00
N GLU A 820 23.47 11.32 42.19
CA GLU A 820 24.52 11.08 43.21
C GLU A 820 25.91 10.87 42.56
N ILE A 821 26.31 11.81 41.70
CA ILE A 821 27.67 11.87 41.13
C ILE A 821 28.44 13.04 41.77
N GLY A 822 29.38 12.72 42.65
CA GLY A 822 30.15 13.72 43.39
C GLY A 822 31.27 14.37 42.56
N LEU A 823 31.06 15.61 42.10
CA LEU A 823 32.10 16.44 41.47
C LEU A 823 32.67 17.52 42.43
N PRO A 824 33.95 17.90 42.27
CA PRO A 824 34.65 18.77 43.22
C PRO A 824 34.27 20.25 43.08
N LYS A 825 34.30 20.96 44.21
CA LYS A 825 33.93 22.38 44.31
C LYS A 825 34.83 23.30 43.48
N LYS A 826 34.22 24.30 42.84
CA LYS A 826 34.85 25.58 42.46
C LYS A 826 33.99 26.72 43.00
N ASP A 827 34.65 27.81 43.37
CA ASP A 827 34.03 28.91 44.11
C ASP A 827 33.02 29.73 43.29
N LYS A 828 32.00 30.24 43.98
CA LYS A 828 31.18 31.38 43.56
C LYS A 828 31.14 32.38 44.70
N SER A 829 31.70 33.57 44.48
CA SER A 829 31.69 34.70 45.40
C SER A 829 30.75 35.79 44.90
N GLU A 830 29.83 36.23 45.76
CA GLU A 830 29.00 37.44 45.61
C GLU A 830 27.95 37.34 44.46
N TYR A 831 26.74 37.95 44.53
CA TYR A 831 26.25 39.06 45.35
C TYR A 831 24.88 38.75 46.02
N ASN A 832 24.55 39.49 47.10
CA ASN A 832 23.21 39.53 47.71
C ASN A 832 22.37 40.71 47.17
N MET A 833 21.03 40.60 47.21
CA MET A 833 20.09 41.62 47.71
C MET A 833 18.70 40.98 47.98
N ALA A 834 17.81 41.67 48.71
CA ALA A 834 16.67 41.08 49.43
C ALA A 834 15.25 41.60 49.03
N PRO A 835 14.13 40.94 49.43
CA PRO A 835 12.75 41.22 48.98
C PRO A 835 11.86 41.93 50.04
N PRO A 836 10.54 42.11 49.78
CA PRO A 836 9.55 42.21 50.86
C PRO A 836 8.21 41.45 50.67
N VAL A 837 8.03 40.40 51.49
CA VAL A 837 6.87 40.02 52.37
C VAL A 837 5.42 40.55 52.11
N SER A 838 4.47 39.61 51.98
CA SER A 838 3.20 39.45 52.77
C SER A 838 2.58 38.07 52.45
N GLU A 839 2.06 37.21 53.36
CA GLU A 839 1.00 37.30 54.39
C GLU A 839 -0.42 37.60 53.85
N SER A 840 -1.50 36.87 54.21
CA SER A 840 -1.66 35.64 55.04
C SER A 840 -3.10 35.04 54.96
N GLN A 841 -3.36 33.96 55.74
CA GLN A 841 -4.67 33.43 56.23
C GLN A 841 -5.35 32.22 55.55
N THR A 842 -6.13 31.50 56.38
CA THR A 842 -6.69 30.15 56.15
C THR A 842 -8.11 30.08 56.74
N ILE A 843 -9.08 29.43 56.06
CA ILE A 843 -10.41 29.13 56.64
C ILE A 843 -10.84 27.68 56.30
N GLN A 844 -11.45 26.99 57.27
CA GLN A 844 -12.04 25.64 57.11
C GLN A 844 -13.57 25.68 56.90
N PRO A 845 -14.18 24.70 56.22
CA PRO A 845 -15.64 24.58 56.08
C PRO A 845 -16.30 23.89 57.29
N LYS A 846 -17.61 24.11 57.49
CA LYS A 846 -18.48 23.28 58.38
C LYS A 846 -19.92 23.11 57.83
N PRO A 847 -20.68 22.06 58.25
CA PRO A 847 -21.88 21.59 57.53
C PRO A 847 -23.22 21.68 58.29
N VAL A 848 -24.34 21.62 57.54
CA VAL A 848 -25.76 21.42 57.94
C VAL A 848 -26.51 20.80 56.73
N ILE A 849 -27.70 20.16 56.81
CA ILE A 849 -28.16 18.93 57.50
C ILE A 849 -29.68 18.74 57.20
N ASP A 850 -30.12 17.48 57.04
CA ASP A 850 -31.49 16.90 57.05
C ASP A 850 -32.65 17.35 56.09
N THR A 851 -33.10 16.36 55.31
CA THR A 851 -34.47 15.73 55.20
C THR A 851 -35.65 16.27 56.05
N PRO A 852 -36.96 16.11 55.67
CA PRO A 852 -37.62 14.78 55.54
C PRO A 852 -38.91 14.57 54.69
N GLU A 853 -39.32 13.28 54.54
CA GLU A 853 -40.68 12.67 54.41
C GLU A 853 -41.70 13.15 53.33
N ALA A 854 -42.67 12.39 52.78
CA ALA A 854 -43.03 10.94 52.69
C ALA A 854 -44.17 10.80 51.59
N ALA A 855 -45.08 9.81 51.41
CA ALA A 855 -45.49 8.60 52.14
C ALA A 855 -46.34 7.58 51.29
N ARG A 856 -46.19 6.27 51.57
CA ARG A 856 -47.19 5.16 51.63
C ARG A 856 -48.08 4.67 50.44
N GLN A 857 -47.87 3.37 50.13
CA GLN A 857 -48.85 2.24 50.08
C GLN A 857 -49.95 2.11 49.00
N ILE A 858 -50.05 0.90 48.38
CA ILE A 858 -51.12 -0.10 48.59
C ILE A 858 -50.80 -1.43 47.83
N LEU A 859 -51.30 -2.58 48.31
CA LEU A 859 -51.24 -3.93 47.70
C LEU A 859 -52.68 -4.49 47.56
N PRO A 860 -52.95 -5.43 46.64
CA PRO A 860 -53.31 -6.77 47.10
C PRO A 860 -52.92 -7.96 46.17
N GLU A 861 -52.90 -9.17 46.76
CA GLU A 861 -52.93 -10.48 46.07
C GLU A 861 -54.37 -11.09 46.06
N PRO A 862 -54.59 -12.41 45.88
CA PRO A 862 -54.61 -13.11 44.58
C PRO A 862 -55.94 -13.86 44.34
N MET A 863 -56.14 -14.44 43.13
CA MET A 863 -57.17 -15.48 42.93
C MET A 863 -56.71 -16.65 42.06
N LYS A 864 -57.22 -17.84 42.40
CA LYS A 864 -57.06 -19.11 41.67
C LYS A 864 -58.33 -19.38 40.86
N ASN A 865 -58.20 -20.04 39.70
CA ASN A 865 -59.02 -21.21 39.36
C ASN A 865 -58.51 -21.96 38.11
N MET A 866 -58.95 -23.21 37.97
CA MET A 866 -58.54 -24.20 36.96
C MET A 866 -59.68 -24.42 35.94
N PRO A 867 -59.48 -25.09 34.78
CA PRO A 867 -59.33 -26.56 34.74
C PRO A 867 -58.34 -27.11 33.68
N GLN A 868 -58.14 -28.43 33.69
CA GLN A 868 -57.42 -29.22 32.68
C GLN A 868 -58.33 -29.65 31.51
N PRO A 869 -57.76 -30.25 30.45
CA PRO A 869 -58.14 -31.64 30.12
C PRO A 869 -56.95 -32.59 29.87
N GLU A 870 -57.23 -33.83 29.46
CA GLU A 870 -56.41 -35.01 29.75
C GLU A 870 -55.51 -35.55 28.62
N ALA A 871 -54.48 -36.26 29.07
CA ALA A 871 -53.57 -37.22 28.43
C ALA A 871 -53.85 -37.76 27.00
N ARG A 872 -52.74 -37.90 26.24
CA ARG A 872 -52.31 -39.19 25.65
C ARG A 872 -50.79 -39.22 25.46
N MET A 873 -50.15 -40.33 25.83
CA MET A 873 -48.73 -40.61 25.62
C MET A 873 -48.55 -41.84 24.74
N THR A 874 -47.48 -41.88 23.94
CA THR A 874 -46.94 -43.11 23.35
C THR A 874 -45.42 -43.11 23.47
N GLU A 875 -44.91 -44.23 23.97
CA GLU A 875 -43.50 -44.66 24.03
C GLU A 875 -42.85 -44.76 22.62
N PRO A 876 -41.49 -44.86 22.45
CA PRO A 876 -40.71 -45.93 23.11
C PRO A 876 -39.21 -45.72 23.45
N LYS A 877 -38.78 -46.56 24.40
CA LYS A 877 -37.46 -47.24 24.54
C LYS A 877 -36.18 -46.44 24.84
N LYS A 878 -35.45 -46.99 25.81
CA LYS A 878 -34.08 -46.66 26.26
C LYS A 878 -33.27 -47.97 26.27
N ILE A 879 -31.97 -47.93 26.00
CA ILE A 879 -31.05 -49.07 26.15
C ILE A 879 -29.86 -48.63 27.01
N GLU A 880 -29.33 -49.53 27.83
CA GLU A 880 -28.24 -49.29 28.77
C GLU A 880 -26.92 -49.97 28.33
N PRO A 881 -25.75 -49.42 28.66
CA PRO A 881 -24.46 -50.05 28.38
C PRO A 881 -24.09 -51.11 29.44
N GLN A 882 -23.23 -52.06 29.07
CA GLN A 882 -22.56 -52.97 30.03
C GLN A 882 -21.04 -52.98 29.85
N ILE A 883 -20.34 -53.33 30.93
CA ILE A 883 -18.88 -53.25 31.09
C ILE A 883 -18.29 -54.64 31.34
N GLN A 884 -17.11 -54.94 30.79
CA GLN A 884 -16.21 -55.96 31.36
C GLN A 884 -14.73 -55.68 31.00
N ARG A 885 -13.78 -56.44 31.59
CA ARG A 885 -12.36 -56.04 31.78
C ARG A 885 -11.34 -57.09 31.28
N GLY A 886 -10.12 -56.66 30.90
CA GLY A 886 -8.88 -57.40 31.24
C GLY A 886 -7.81 -57.70 30.15
N VAL A 887 -6.84 -56.79 29.93
CA VAL A 887 -5.40 -56.84 30.38
C VAL A 887 -4.71 -58.24 30.47
N PRO A 888 -3.41 -58.50 30.09
CA PRO A 888 -2.24 -57.60 29.84
C PRO A 888 -1.29 -57.92 28.63
N MET A 889 -0.17 -57.16 28.54
CA MET A 889 1.13 -57.41 27.82
C MET A 889 1.16 -57.13 26.30
N ARG A 890 2.29 -56.78 25.64
CA ARG A 890 3.71 -56.60 26.07
C ARG A 890 4.44 -55.59 25.13
N ASN A 891 5.56 -55.01 25.54
CA ASN A 891 6.46 -54.23 24.66
C ASN A 891 7.51 -55.13 23.99
N GLU A 892 7.83 -54.89 22.71
CA GLU A 892 9.12 -55.21 22.05
C GLU A 892 9.26 -54.35 20.74
N PRO A 893 10.47 -54.18 20.16
CA PRO A 893 10.79 -53.06 19.26
C PRO A 893 10.60 -53.34 17.74
N PRO A 894 10.59 -52.30 16.88
CA PRO A 894 10.52 -52.45 15.43
C PRO A 894 11.77 -53.08 14.81
N LYS A 895 11.60 -53.75 13.67
CA LYS A 895 12.66 -54.24 12.78
C LYS A 895 12.22 -54.12 11.30
N PRO A 896 13.17 -54.10 10.35
CA PRO A 896 13.04 -53.32 9.12
C PRO A 896 12.23 -53.98 8.01
N GLU A 897 11.81 -53.12 7.07
CA GLU A 897 11.14 -53.47 5.82
C GLU A 897 12.08 -54.20 4.84
N PRO A 898 11.55 -55.15 4.03
CA PRO A 898 12.32 -55.82 2.99
C PRO A 898 12.26 -55.07 1.65
N GLN A 899 13.41 -54.93 1.00
CA GLN A 899 13.50 -54.45 -0.39
C GLN A 899 12.77 -55.40 -1.35
N ILE A 900 12.01 -54.85 -2.31
CA ILE A 900 11.41 -55.60 -3.41
C ILE A 900 12.23 -55.36 -4.69
N GLN A 901 12.45 -56.42 -5.46
CA GLN A 901 13.31 -56.42 -6.66
C GLN A 901 12.48 -56.27 -7.94
N HIS A 902 13.04 -55.62 -8.96
CA HIS A 902 12.45 -55.55 -10.30
C HIS A 902 12.53 -56.88 -11.04
N GLU A 903 11.45 -57.27 -11.73
CA GLU A 903 11.51 -58.00 -13.01
C GLU A 903 10.39 -57.49 -13.96
N PRO A 904 10.55 -57.61 -15.29
CA PRO A 904 9.79 -56.81 -16.27
C PRO A 904 8.49 -57.46 -16.75
N MET A 905 7.47 -56.62 -17.02
CA MET A 905 6.26 -57.03 -17.74
C MET A 905 6.42 -56.92 -19.28
N ARG A 906 5.55 -57.61 -20.02
CA ARG A 906 5.58 -57.72 -21.48
C ARG A 906 4.49 -56.87 -22.14
N ASN A 907 4.76 -56.40 -23.35
CA ASN A 907 3.76 -55.75 -24.21
C ASN A 907 2.76 -56.77 -24.78
N GLU A 908 1.46 -56.44 -24.70
CA GLU A 908 0.41 -56.96 -25.60
C GLU A 908 -0.42 -55.78 -26.14
N PRO A 909 -0.96 -55.86 -27.38
CA PRO A 909 -1.55 -54.72 -28.08
C PRO A 909 -3.03 -54.46 -27.74
N PRO A 910 -3.54 -53.22 -27.94
CA PRO A 910 -4.92 -52.85 -27.63
C PRO A 910 -5.95 -53.42 -28.61
N LYS A 911 -7.22 -53.45 -28.16
CA LYS A 911 -8.40 -53.83 -28.95
C LYS A 911 -9.16 -52.59 -29.46
N PRO A 912 -9.90 -52.69 -30.58
CA PRO A 912 -10.51 -51.53 -31.24
C PRO A 912 -11.75 -50.97 -30.52
N ILE A 913 -11.98 -49.67 -30.73
CA ILE A 913 -13.14 -48.89 -30.28
C ILE A 913 -14.34 -49.13 -31.23
N GLY A 914 -15.57 -49.06 -30.70
CA GLY A 914 -16.81 -49.31 -31.45
C GLY A 914 -17.61 -48.04 -31.80
N ASP A 915 -17.89 -47.88 -33.08
CA ASP A 915 -18.94 -47.10 -33.78
C ASP A 915 -19.80 -46.05 -33.03
N MET A 916 -19.76 -44.81 -33.53
CA MET A 916 -20.81 -43.80 -33.34
C MET A 916 -21.91 -43.91 -34.43
N PRO A 917 -23.17 -43.52 -34.15
CA PRO A 917 -24.25 -43.50 -35.15
C PRO A 917 -24.14 -42.32 -36.13
N LYS A 918 -24.59 -42.52 -37.37
CA LYS A 918 -24.60 -41.51 -38.44
C LYS A 918 -25.90 -40.67 -38.45
N PRO A 919 -25.85 -39.38 -38.85
CA PRO A 919 -27.06 -38.61 -39.13
C PRO A 919 -27.75 -39.04 -40.44
N SER A 920 -29.00 -38.63 -40.63
CA SER A 920 -29.76 -38.76 -41.88
C SER A 920 -30.08 -37.38 -42.48
N PRO A 921 -30.28 -37.26 -43.81
CA PRO A 921 -30.38 -35.97 -44.50
C PRO A 921 -31.82 -35.43 -44.61
N ASP A 922 -31.96 -34.36 -45.40
CA ASP A 922 -33.16 -33.59 -45.78
C ASP A 922 -33.69 -32.61 -44.71
N GLY A 923 -33.82 -31.29 -44.96
CA GLY A 923 -33.36 -30.54 -46.13
C GLY A 923 -33.85 -29.08 -46.19
N THR A 924 -33.17 -28.25 -46.99
CA THR A 924 -33.53 -26.88 -47.46
C THR A 924 -33.66 -25.72 -46.45
N MET A 925 -32.95 -24.63 -46.76
CA MET A 925 -33.09 -23.25 -46.25
C MET A 925 -34.33 -22.55 -46.89
N PRO A 926 -34.58 -21.22 -46.74
CA PRO A 926 -33.97 -20.21 -45.85
C PRO A 926 -34.98 -19.28 -45.10
N GLN A 927 -34.55 -18.70 -43.97
CA GLN A 927 -34.15 -17.29 -43.86
C GLN A 927 -33.52 -17.00 -42.49
#